data_AF-A0A8S1BDS8-F1
#
_entry.id   AF-A0A8S1BDS8-F1
#
_cell.length_a   1.000
_cell.length_b   1.000
_cell.length_c   1.000
_cell.angle_alpha   90.00
_cell.angle_beta   90.00
_cell.angle_gamma   90.00
#
_symmetry.space_group_name_H-M   'P 1'
#
loop_
_entity.id
_entity.type
_entity.pdbx_description
1 polymer ?
#
loop_
_entity_poly.entity_id
_entity_poly.type
_entity_poly.pdbx_seq_one_letter_code
_entity_poly.pdbx_strand_id
1 'polypeptide(L)'
;MSLEPLELLPFEKWCELQTMFKADWPRGISGYTVLETQRVLIEKGCDYGFKVYCPFGDLRNGMVAVNVKDTFHELIVLCPQDDTEKLEDALRRTKIVNLHDYDVIPFAPHHVRQCIQRVLEEHVKLKLISSDAFIYDKPATFTGTEVPEGISFGILTSEHVDLVDSKWPYRYNSSRWYFQLMINVKFGYGLFEGGKLIAWVLLNESGALLNLYTLESHRKKGYAELIVKLRLPVESSLIMSQEPLELLPFEKWSELQSLFKADWPRGVSGYTVLETQRVLIEKGFDYGFKVYCPFGDVRNGMVAVNVKETLYEIIIQCPQDDTEKLEDALRRTKIVNWQKYVICPFAPYHVIHCIQEALGESVKLETLPADTFIYDTPITLTGTELPEGISFGFLTAEHLDLVDSTWPYSYKSSRWYFQLLINLKSGYGLFEGDKLIAWVLINESGVLLHLYTVESHRKKGYAELILKLLINMKSGYGLIEGNKLIIWVLINEAGVLLPLYTVESYRKKGYAELILKLVSNILVKVRKPVIAYCVKDPMQHLPLEKWNELQNAFKADWPRGINGYAALEIQRQWAEKGIDYDLKVYCPFGDVWNGMVAVNIKDSFYEIIIQCPKDDTEKLAEALKKTEIIDWNRQIVVPYAPRNVIECLRNTVRDLDVDLSVHRFLECFILEDATFEDVILPQGITFGPVTLEHLDLVNSTWPNRYATSSWHFRLLINTNSGFGLYLNNALISWVFIKETGPLQHLYTVEEHRKKGYGELLLKLASKIWLKEGKPVFAFCFKDNVSACKVYRKVGFLPGEQIAWCYLNKKEQDSLQRLPIEKWSELQAAFKADWPRGISGFAALEVQKRWAEQGFDYDFRVYCPFGDVLNGMVAVNEKGTFYEIIIQCPNDDTTKLEEALKTTKVIDWEREVIVPYAPQNVVNCLRNIAQEIGVEEAEHDPLETFILEEATFEDVSLPPNITFGPITLEHLVLVDSTWPHRYANSSWYFKLLIDTNSGYGLFHKNELITWVFIKETGALQHLFTVEEHRKKGYAEILLKLASKIWLKQGKPVFAFCYKHNVNACKVYRKLGFVQTEPIAWCHLNKK
;
A
#
# COMPACT_ATOMS: atom_id res chain seq x y z
N MET A 1 -8.97 -36.93 -32.99
CA MET A 1 -7.86 -36.15 -32.40
C MET A 1 -7.70 -36.62 -30.97
N SER A 2 -6.60 -37.28 -30.61
CA SER A 2 -6.37 -37.70 -29.23
C SER A 2 -6.03 -36.47 -28.39
N LEU A 3 -6.82 -36.21 -27.33
CA LEU A 3 -6.53 -35.18 -26.33
C LEU A 3 -5.15 -35.42 -25.70
N GLU A 4 -4.38 -34.36 -25.50
CA GLU A 4 -3.09 -34.39 -24.81
C GLU A 4 -3.31 -34.82 -23.34
N PRO A 5 -2.72 -35.95 -22.90
CA PRO A 5 -2.94 -36.50 -21.56
C PRO A 5 -2.33 -35.70 -20.41
N LEU A 6 -1.28 -34.91 -20.65
CA LEU A 6 -0.67 -34.09 -19.60
C LEU A 6 -1.19 -32.65 -19.71
N GLU A 7 -1.98 -32.23 -18.73
CA GLU A 7 -2.52 -30.88 -18.68
C GLU A 7 -1.64 -30.00 -17.81
N LEU A 8 -1.26 -28.81 -18.29
CA LEU A 8 -0.48 -27.86 -17.51
C LEU A 8 -1.30 -27.44 -16.28
N LEU A 9 -0.73 -27.62 -15.09
CA LEU A 9 -1.38 -27.29 -13.84
C LEU A 9 -1.14 -25.81 -13.50
N PRO A 10 -2.20 -24.98 -13.44
CA PRO A 10 -2.08 -23.57 -13.04
C PRO A 10 -1.46 -23.44 -11.64
N PHE A 11 -0.70 -22.38 -11.43
CA PHE A 11 0.03 -22.11 -10.19
C PHE A 11 -0.89 -22.11 -8.96
N GLU A 12 -2.12 -21.62 -9.10
CA GLU A 12 -3.12 -21.55 -8.04
C GLU A 12 -3.54 -22.93 -7.52
N LYS A 13 -3.45 -23.97 -8.37
CA LYS A 13 -3.80 -25.35 -8.02
C LYS A 13 -2.65 -26.15 -7.40
N TRP A 14 -1.45 -25.58 -7.29
CA TRP A 14 -0.31 -26.27 -6.68
C TRP A 14 -0.54 -26.55 -5.20
N CYS A 15 -1.24 -25.65 -4.48
CA CYS A 15 -1.60 -25.84 -3.08
C CYS A 15 -2.53 -27.05 -2.84
N GLU A 16 -3.46 -27.29 -3.76
CA GLU A 16 -4.35 -28.46 -3.71
C GLU A 16 -3.56 -29.76 -3.86
N LEU A 17 -2.67 -29.82 -4.86
CA LEU A 17 -1.80 -30.97 -5.09
C LEU A 17 -0.81 -31.20 -3.93
N GLN A 18 -0.26 -30.12 -3.38
CA GLN A 18 0.60 -30.14 -2.21
C GLN A 18 -0.12 -30.72 -0.98
N THR A 19 -1.39 -30.39 -0.79
CA THR A 19 -2.23 -30.95 0.29
C THR A 19 -2.39 -32.47 0.14
N MET A 20 -2.53 -32.97 -1.08
CA MET A 20 -2.61 -34.41 -1.35
C MET A 20 -1.30 -35.12 -1.01
N PHE A 21 -0.16 -34.55 -1.39
CA PHE A 21 1.15 -35.08 -1.02
C PHE A 21 1.41 -35.04 0.49
N LYS A 22 0.89 -34.02 1.19
CA LYS A 22 0.93 -33.96 2.67
C LYS A 22 0.10 -35.06 3.31
N ALA A 23 -1.03 -35.44 2.71
CA ALA A 23 -1.86 -36.55 3.21
C ALA A 23 -1.18 -37.92 3.04
N ASP A 24 -0.26 -38.07 2.08
CA ASP A 24 0.54 -39.29 1.85
C ASP A 24 1.89 -39.26 2.60
N TRP A 25 1.98 -38.57 3.74
CA TRP A 25 3.21 -38.51 4.53
C TRP A 25 3.62 -39.88 5.11
N PRO A 26 4.91 -40.26 5.11
CA PRO A 26 6.08 -39.53 4.62
C PRO A 26 6.40 -39.73 3.13
N ARG A 27 5.64 -40.55 2.40
CA ARG A 27 5.92 -40.87 0.99
C ARG A 27 5.79 -39.65 0.07
N GLY A 28 4.82 -38.80 0.36
CA GLY A 28 4.56 -37.56 -0.39
C GLY A 28 5.46 -36.38 -0.03
N ILE A 29 6.44 -36.53 0.88
CA ILE A 29 7.32 -35.42 1.29
C ILE A 29 7.95 -34.71 0.11
N SER A 30 8.48 -35.45 -0.86
CA SER A 30 9.15 -34.89 -2.03
C SER A 30 8.20 -34.04 -2.87
N GLY A 31 6.93 -34.46 -2.99
CA GLY A 31 5.92 -33.68 -3.72
C GLY A 31 5.53 -32.43 -2.96
N TYR A 32 5.43 -32.53 -1.63
CA TYR A 32 5.14 -31.41 -0.76
C TYR A 32 6.26 -30.34 -0.81
N THR A 33 7.51 -30.75 -0.61
CA THR A 33 8.66 -29.82 -0.50
C THR A 33 9.10 -29.24 -1.84
N VAL A 34 8.99 -29.99 -2.94
CA VAL A 34 9.23 -29.47 -4.29
C VAL A 34 8.24 -28.36 -4.61
N LEU A 35 6.93 -28.60 -4.44
CA LEU A 35 5.93 -27.58 -4.72
C LEU A 35 6.11 -26.33 -3.84
N GLU A 36 6.43 -26.52 -2.56
CA GLU A 36 6.68 -25.42 -1.62
C GLU A 36 7.88 -24.57 -2.04
N THR A 37 9.01 -25.23 -2.31
CA THR A 37 10.26 -24.54 -2.60
C THR A 37 10.20 -23.83 -3.95
N GLN A 38 9.55 -24.44 -4.94
CA GLN A 38 9.35 -23.82 -6.25
C GLN A 38 8.43 -22.61 -6.17
N ARG A 39 7.37 -22.66 -5.34
CA ARG A 39 6.54 -21.50 -5.05
C ARG A 39 7.37 -20.33 -4.50
N VAL A 40 8.21 -20.58 -3.49
CA VAL A 40 9.10 -19.56 -2.90
C VAL A 40 10.09 -19.01 -3.93
N LEU A 41 10.64 -19.85 -4.81
CA LEU A 41 11.54 -19.41 -5.88
C LEU A 41 10.82 -18.49 -6.88
N ILE A 42 9.61 -18.85 -7.31
CA ILE A 42 8.78 -18.04 -8.22
C ILE A 42 8.42 -16.70 -7.58
N GLU A 43 7.98 -16.69 -6.31
CA GLU A 43 7.65 -15.46 -5.57
C GLU A 43 8.86 -14.53 -5.40
N LYS A 44 10.07 -15.09 -5.32
CA LYS A 44 11.33 -14.34 -5.29
C LYS A 44 11.81 -13.90 -6.69
N GLY A 45 10.97 -14.03 -7.72
CA GLY A 45 11.28 -13.64 -9.09
C GLY A 45 12.24 -14.60 -9.80
N CYS A 46 12.44 -15.81 -9.27
CA CYS A 46 13.27 -16.86 -9.88
C CYS A 46 12.40 -17.89 -10.59
N ASP A 47 11.83 -17.50 -11.73
CA ASP A 47 11.19 -18.42 -12.67
C ASP A 47 12.21 -18.86 -13.74
N TYR A 48 12.63 -20.12 -13.69
CA TYR A 48 13.54 -20.75 -14.65
C TYR A 48 12.83 -21.83 -15.48
N GLY A 49 11.52 -21.72 -15.64
CA GLY A 49 10.73 -22.59 -16.51
C GLY A 49 10.29 -23.90 -15.86
N PHE A 50 10.16 -23.93 -14.52
CA PHE A 50 9.59 -25.08 -13.81
C PHE A 50 8.10 -25.19 -14.11
N LYS A 51 7.71 -26.26 -14.81
CA LYS A 51 6.30 -26.49 -15.20
C LYS A 51 5.79 -27.76 -14.59
N VAL A 52 4.59 -27.69 -14.01
CA VAL A 52 3.90 -28.84 -13.43
C VAL A 52 2.77 -29.26 -14.34
N TYR A 53 2.72 -30.54 -14.69
CA TYR A 53 1.65 -31.15 -15.45
C TYR A 53 0.92 -32.19 -14.62
N CYS A 54 -0.38 -32.31 -14.87
CA CYS A 54 -1.26 -33.24 -14.19
C CYS A 54 -1.88 -34.22 -15.20
N PRO A 55 -1.78 -35.54 -14.97
CA PRO A 55 -2.39 -36.52 -15.87
C PRO A 55 -3.93 -36.38 -15.91
N PHE A 56 -4.45 -36.07 -17.10
CA PHE A 56 -5.86 -35.84 -17.39
C PHE A 56 -6.51 -34.75 -16.53
N GLY A 57 -5.71 -33.77 -16.06
CA GLY A 57 -6.18 -32.66 -15.23
C GLY A 57 -6.65 -33.05 -13.81
N ASP A 58 -6.47 -34.31 -13.39
CA ASP A 58 -6.90 -34.81 -12.09
C ASP A 58 -5.71 -35.02 -11.15
N LEU A 59 -5.65 -34.20 -10.10
CA LEU A 59 -4.56 -34.15 -9.11
C LEU A 59 -4.28 -35.50 -8.44
N ARG A 60 -5.29 -36.39 -8.38
CA ARG A 60 -5.15 -37.76 -7.85
C ARG A 60 -4.19 -38.61 -8.66
N ASN A 61 -4.09 -38.35 -9.96
CA ASN A 61 -3.23 -39.11 -10.87
C ASN A 61 -1.76 -38.68 -10.79
N GLY A 62 -1.45 -37.66 -9.99
CA GLY A 62 -0.08 -37.25 -9.69
C GLY A 62 0.41 -36.05 -10.48
N MET A 63 1.73 -35.93 -10.51
CA MET A 63 2.48 -34.78 -10.94
C MET A 63 3.61 -35.22 -11.86
N VAL A 64 3.73 -34.57 -13.01
CA VAL A 64 4.88 -34.65 -13.91
C VAL A 64 5.43 -33.24 -14.03
N ALA A 65 6.54 -32.93 -13.37
CA ALA A 65 7.14 -31.60 -13.39
C ALA A 65 8.45 -31.59 -14.19
N VAL A 66 8.54 -30.64 -15.11
CA VAL A 66 9.69 -30.43 -15.99
C VAL A 66 10.57 -29.35 -15.38
N ASN A 67 11.83 -29.69 -15.11
CA ASN A 67 12.82 -28.81 -14.51
C ASN A 67 14.06 -28.72 -15.43
N VAL A 68 14.27 -27.55 -16.05
CA VAL A 68 15.36 -27.33 -17.01
C VAL A 68 16.43 -26.43 -16.38
N LYS A 69 17.54 -27.03 -15.95
CA LYS A 69 18.68 -26.34 -15.32
C LYS A 69 19.77 -26.06 -16.35
N ASP A 70 19.58 -25.01 -17.14
CA ASP A 70 20.48 -24.59 -18.23
C ASP A 70 20.72 -25.68 -19.30
N THR A 71 21.62 -26.65 -19.10
CA THR A 71 21.81 -27.81 -20.01
C THR A 71 21.49 -29.16 -19.36
N PHE A 72 21.03 -29.16 -18.10
CA PHE A 72 20.70 -30.36 -17.35
C PHE A 72 19.19 -30.47 -17.21
N HIS A 73 18.61 -31.57 -17.68
CA HIS A 73 17.16 -31.78 -17.72
C HIS A 73 16.75 -32.76 -16.66
N GLU A 74 15.87 -32.31 -15.77
CA GLU A 74 15.32 -33.11 -14.68
C GLU A 74 13.81 -33.24 -14.83
N LEU A 75 13.31 -34.46 -14.67
CA LEU A 75 11.89 -34.75 -14.69
C LEU A 75 11.47 -35.30 -13.33
N ILE A 76 10.58 -34.59 -12.64
CA ILE A 76 10.05 -35.03 -11.36
C ILE A 76 8.71 -35.72 -11.62
N VAL A 77 8.61 -37.00 -11.26
CA VAL A 77 7.38 -37.78 -11.42
C VAL A 77 6.96 -38.30 -10.06
N LEU A 78 5.76 -37.91 -9.61
CA LEU A 78 5.25 -38.23 -8.28
C LEU A 78 3.75 -38.56 -8.35
N CYS A 79 3.27 -39.48 -7.51
CA CYS A 79 1.84 -39.81 -7.41
C CYS A 79 1.44 -39.92 -5.93
N PRO A 80 0.41 -39.19 -5.46
CA PRO A 80 -0.04 -39.24 -4.06
C PRO A 80 -0.87 -40.50 -3.74
N GLN A 81 -1.12 -41.38 -4.73
CA GLN A 81 -1.87 -42.63 -4.57
C GLN A 81 -1.04 -43.83 -5.07
N ASP A 82 -1.38 -45.02 -4.58
CA ASP A 82 -0.70 -46.27 -4.98
C ASP A 82 -1.03 -46.66 -6.43
N ASP A 83 -2.24 -46.35 -6.89
CA ASP A 83 -2.65 -46.57 -8.27
C ASP A 83 -1.93 -45.59 -9.20
N THR A 84 -1.20 -46.14 -10.17
CA THR A 84 -0.40 -45.39 -11.13
C THR A 84 -0.85 -45.64 -12.58
N GLU A 85 -1.98 -46.32 -12.81
CA GLU A 85 -2.44 -46.66 -14.17
C GLU A 85 -2.66 -45.42 -15.04
N LYS A 86 -3.30 -44.38 -14.48
CA LYS A 86 -3.53 -43.12 -15.21
C LYS A 86 -2.26 -42.32 -15.44
N LEU A 87 -1.33 -42.33 -14.49
CA LEU A 87 -0.02 -41.73 -14.67
C LEU A 87 0.76 -42.45 -15.78
N GLU A 88 0.76 -43.79 -15.77
CA GLU A 88 1.41 -44.63 -16.77
C GLU A 88 0.85 -44.37 -18.17
N ASP A 89 -0.48 -44.38 -18.30
CA ASP A 89 -1.17 -44.12 -19.56
C ASP A 89 -0.88 -42.72 -20.10
N ALA A 90 -0.84 -41.71 -19.23
CA ALA A 90 -0.48 -40.35 -19.62
C ALA A 90 0.98 -40.26 -20.10
N LEU A 91 1.94 -40.86 -19.38
CA LEU A 91 3.36 -40.88 -19.76
C LEU A 91 3.61 -41.62 -21.09
N ARG A 92 2.81 -42.63 -21.43
CA ARG A 92 2.92 -43.35 -22.72
C ARG A 92 2.39 -42.57 -23.91
N ARG A 93 1.37 -41.73 -23.69
CA ARG A 93 0.60 -41.07 -24.76
C ARG A 93 0.93 -39.59 -24.94
N THR A 94 1.54 -38.96 -23.94
CA THR A 94 1.88 -37.55 -23.98
C THR A 94 2.92 -37.23 -25.06
N LYS A 95 2.79 -36.05 -25.66
CA LYS A 95 3.81 -35.48 -26.56
C LYS A 95 4.63 -34.37 -25.88
N ILE A 96 4.32 -34.05 -24.62
CA ILE A 96 4.94 -32.96 -23.87
C ILE A 96 6.28 -33.40 -23.28
N VAL A 97 6.34 -34.62 -22.75
CA VAL A 97 7.55 -35.18 -22.15
C VAL A 97 7.92 -36.50 -22.82
N ASN A 98 9.21 -36.68 -23.07
CA ASN A 98 9.78 -37.95 -23.48
C ASN A 98 10.83 -38.34 -22.43
N LEU A 99 10.62 -39.48 -21.76
CA LEU A 99 11.47 -39.92 -20.65
C LEU A 99 12.94 -40.14 -21.06
N HIS A 100 13.23 -40.32 -22.36
CA HIS A 100 14.61 -40.47 -22.86
C HIS A 100 15.39 -39.15 -22.92
N ASP A 101 14.72 -38.00 -22.83
CA ASP A 101 15.34 -36.69 -23.04
C ASP A 101 15.83 -36.05 -21.72
N TYR A 102 15.69 -36.76 -20.60
CA TYR A 102 16.03 -36.27 -19.25
C TYR A 102 17.22 -36.99 -18.65
N ASP A 103 18.11 -36.23 -18.02
CA ASP A 103 19.33 -36.73 -17.40
C ASP A 103 19.04 -37.50 -16.10
N VAL A 104 18.00 -37.10 -15.36
CA VAL A 104 17.63 -37.71 -14.08
C VAL A 104 16.13 -37.60 -13.77
N ILE A 105 15.60 -38.64 -13.11
CA ILE A 105 14.28 -38.64 -12.48
C ILE A 105 14.48 -38.82 -10.97
N PRO A 106 14.54 -37.72 -10.20
CA PRO A 106 14.88 -37.77 -8.79
C PRO A 106 13.65 -38.11 -7.93
N PHE A 107 13.89 -38.52 -6.69
CA PHE A 107 12.87 -38.59 -5.63
C PHE A 107 11.64 -39.46 -5.90
N ALA A 108 11.62 -40.30 -6.94
CA ALA A 108 10.49 -41.16 -7.29
C ALA A 108 10.23 -42.24 -6.21
N PRO A 109 9.04 -42.27 -5.59
CA PRO A 109 8.63 -43.31 -4.66
C PRO A 109 8.62 -44.70 -5.31
N HIS A 110 8.59 -45.76 -4.51
CA HIS A 110 8.69 -47.14 -5.03
C HIS A 110 7.60 -47.48 -6.08
N HIS A 111 6.34 -47.12 -5.84
CA HIS A 111 5.24 -47.38 -6.78
C HIS A 111 5.39 -46.59 -8.08
N VAL A 112 5.85 -45.33 -7.99
CA VAL A 112 6.11 -44.50 -9.18
C VAL A 112 7.31 -45.00 -9.98
N ARG A 113 8.36 -45.50 -9.31
CA ARG A 113 9.51 -46.14 -9.99
C ARG A 113 9.08 -47.33 -10.82
N GLN A 114 8.20 -48.18 -10.31
CA GLN A 114 7.66 -49.31 -11.06
C GLN A 114 6.87 -48.83 -12.29
N CYS A 115 6.07 -47.76 -12.15
CA CYS A 115 5.38 -47.12 -13.27
C CYS A 115 6.37 -46.64 -14.35
N ILE A 116 7.36 -45.83 -13.99
CA ILE A 116 8.39 -45.33 -14.92
C ILE A 116 9.12 -46.49 -15.62
N GLN A 117 9.47 -47.54 -14.88
CA GLN A 117 10.16 -48.71 -15.45
C GLN A 117 9.28 -49.45 -16.48
N ARG A 118 7.97 -49.54 -16.25
CA ARG A 118 7.04 -50.11 -17.24
C ARG A 118 6.94 -49.22 -18.48
N VAL A 119 6.97 -47.88 -18.33
CA VAL A 119 6.91 -46.94 -19.46
C VAL A 119 8.16 -47.05 -20.35
N LEU A 120 9.36 -47.18 -19.77
CA LEU A 120 10.65 -47.14 -20.47
C LEU A 120 11.04 -48.37 -21.31
N GLU A 121 10.13 -49.36 -21.47
CA GLU A 121 10.38 -50.68 -22.07
C GLU A 121 11.48 -51.50 -21.36
N GLU A 122 11.39 -52.84 -21.39
CA GLU A 122 12.36 -53.73 -20.71
C GLU A 122 13.82 -53.58 -21.18
N HIS A 123 14.05 -52.85 -22.28
CA HIS A 123 15.35 -52.72 -22.95
C HIS A 123 16.19 -51.53 -22.47
N VAL A 124 15.64 -50.60 -21.67
CA VAL A 124 16.39 -49.48 -21.07
C VAL A 124 16.71 -49.78 -19.61
N LYS A 125 17.97 -50.14 -19.33
CA LYS A 125 18.46 -50.26 -17.94
C LYS A 125 18.59 -48.87 -17.31
N LEU A 126 17.56 -48.46 -16.56
CA LEU A 126 17.68 -47.37 -15.58
C LEU A 126 18.80 -47.71 -14.59
N LYS A 127 19.85 -46.87 -14.55
CA LYS A 127 20.88 -46.97 -13.52
C LYS A 127 20.31 -46.43 -12.21
N LEU A 128 19.76 -47.33 -11.39
CA LEU A 128 19.26 -46.96 -10.06
C LEU A 128 20.44 -46.52 -9.18
N ILE A 129 20.41 -45.26 -8.76
CA ILE A 129 21.26 -44.75 -7.68
C ILE A 129 20.38 -44.69 -6.44
N SER A 130 20.55 -45.64 -5.52
CA SER A 130 19.85 -45.63 -4.24
C SER A 130 20.59 -44.75 -3.24
N SER A 131 19.89 -43.76 -2.68
CA SER A 131 20.36 -42.95 -1.55
C SER A 131 19.36 -43.01 -0.41
N ASP A 132 19.85 -43.12 0.82
CA ASP A 132 19.01 -43.00 2.01
C ASP A 132 18.62 -41.54 2.21
N ALA A 133 17.32 -41.26 2.31
CA ALA A 133 16.79 -39.95 2.65
C ALA A 133 16.42 -39.93 4.14
N PHE A 134 17.05 -39.03 4.89
CA PHE A 134 16.72 -38.80 6.30
C PHE A 134 15.72 -37.67 6.41
N ILE A 135 14.51 -37.99 6.87
CA ILE A 135 13.42 -37.04 7.06
C ILE A 135 13.39 -36.63 8.54
N TYR A 136 13.34 -35.32 8.79
CA TYR A 136 13.12 -34.77 10.11
C TYR A 136 11.73 -34.11 10.13
N ASP A 137 10.75 -34.73 10.79
CA ASP A 137 9.32 -34.40 10.68
C ASP A 137 8.77 -33.52 11.83
N LYS A 138 9.63 -33.11 12.78
CA LYS A 138 9.25 -32.24 13.91
C LYS A 138 9.87 -30.84 13.77
N PRO A 139 9.18 -29.75 14.16
CA PRO A 139 9.82 -28.46 14.33
C PRO A 139 10.87 -28.59 15.45
N ALA A 140 12.14 -28.68 15.09
CA ALA A 140 13.21 -28.69 16.07
C ALA A 140 13.52 -27.26 16.50
N THR A 141 13.13 -26.90 17.72
CA THR A 141 13.73 -25.79 18.44
C THR A 141 15.06 -26.25 19.02
N PHE A 142 16.16 -26.05 18.28
CA PHE A 142 17.51 -26.24 18.82
C PHE A 142 17.86 -25.07 19.75
N THR A 143 17.34 -25.09 20.98
CA THR A 143 17.67 -24.09 22.00
C THR A 143 19.10 -24.28 22.50
N GLY A 144 19.85 -23.18 22.67
CA GLY A 144 21.22 -23.21 23.22
C GLY A 144 22.34 -23.56 22.23
N THR A 145 22.13 -23.38 20.91
CA THR A 145 23.20 -23.57 19.92
C THR A 145 24.11 -22.33 19.88
N GLU A 146 25.22 -22.35 20.62
CA GLU A 146 26.21 -21.26 20.59
C GLU A 146 27.22 -21.44 19.45
N VAL A 147 27.51 -20.36 18.74
CA VAL A 147 28.58 -20.32 17.73
C VAL A 147 29.92 -20.20 18.46
N PRO A 148 30.91 -21.07 18.21
CA PRO A 148 32.21 -21.01 18.87
C PRO A 148 32.90 -19.65 18.69
N GLU A 149 33.65 -19.22 19.71
CA GLU A 149 34.40 -17.97 19.69
C GLU A 149 35.33 -17.88 18.46
N GLY A 150 35.29 -16.74 17.75
CA GLY A 150 36.04 -16.51 16.51
C GLY A 150 35.37 -17.03 15.23
N ILE A 151 34.24 -17.72 15.33
CA ILE A 151 33.42 -18.18 14.21
C ILE A 151 32.16 -17.32 14.10
N SER A 152 31.75 -16.97 12.89
CA SER A 152 30.47 -16.30 12.62
C SER A 152 29.60 -17.11 11.67
N PHE A 153 28.28 -17.03 11.83
CA PHE A 153 27.29 -17.63 10.93
C PHE A 153 26.69 -16.55 10.01
N GLY A 154 26.49 -16.86 8.74
CA GLY A 154 25.94 -15.90 7.79
C GLY A 154 25.46 -16.52 6.48
N ILE A 155 24.86 -15.68 5.64
CA ILE A 155 24.37 -16.06 4.31
C ILE A 155 25.54 -16.03 3.33
N LEU A 156 25.57 -16.99 2.41
CA LEU A 156 26.55 -16.98 1.32
C LEU A 156 26.25 -15.83 0.34
N THR A 157 27.29 -15.21 -0.19
CA THR A 157 27.23 -14.23 -1.27
C THR A 157 27.82 -14.82 -2.55
N SER A 158 27.68 -14.10 -3.66
CA SER A 158 28.19 -14.51 -4.97
C SER A 158 29.70 -14.79 -4.98
N GLU A 159 30.46 -14.19 -4.07
CA GLU A 159 31.91 -14.42 -3.90
C GLU A 159 32.24 -15.87 -3.47
N HIS A 160 31.30 -16.59 -2.87
CA HIS A 160 31.51 -17.96 -2.40
C HIS A 160 31.21 -19.02 -3.46
N VAL A 161 30.56 -18.67 -4.56
CA VAL A 161 30.03 -19.62 -5.56
C VAL A 161 31.13 -20.51 -6.13
N ASP A 162 32.27 -19.93 -6.49
CA ASP A 162 33.38 -20.67 -7.08
C ASP A 162 33.98 -21.69 -6.10
N LEU A 163 34.06 -21.34 -4.82
CA LEU A 163 34.53 -22.26 -3.79
C LEU A 163 33.54 -23.42 -3.59
N VAL A 164 32.25 -23.11 -3.45
CA VAL A 164 31.18 -24.11 -3.30
C VAL A 164 31.14 -25.08 -4.48
N ASP A 165 31.18 -24.55 -5.71
CA ASP A 165 31.18 -25.33 -6.94
C ASP A 165 32.43 -26.22 -7.07
N SER A 166 33.62 -25.67 -6.77
CA SER A 166 34.90 -26.40 -6.87
C SER A 166 35.01 -27.60 -5.94
N LYS A 167 34.22 -27.62 -4.85
CA LYS A 167 34.24 -28.68 -3.84
C LYS A 167 33.10 -29.69 -4.01
N TRP A 168 32.24 -29.51 -5.01
CA TRP A 168 31.17 -30.48 -5.26
C TRP A 168 31.70 -31.69 -6.05
N PRO A 169 31.66 -32.92 -5.49
CA PRO A 169 32.11 -34.11 -6.22
C PRO A 169 31.24 -34.47 -7.42
N TYR A 170 30.00 -33.97 -7.49
CA TYR A 170 29.05 -34.22 -8.58
C TYR A 170 28.90 -33.00 -9.52
N ARG A 171 29.94 -32.16 -9.58
CA ARG A 171 30.01 -30.99 -10.45
C ARG A 171 29.68 -31.34 -11.90
N TYR A 172 28.86 -30.52 -12.55
CA TYR A 172 28.52 -30.61 -13.97
C TYR A 172 28.63 -29.24 -14.63
N ASN A 173 28.55 -29.16 -15.95
CA ASN A 173 28.87 -27.93 -16.70
C ASN A 173 28.12 -26.67 -16.21
N SER A 174 26.89 -26.83 -15.71
CA SER A 174 26.04 -25.73 -15.23
C SER A 174 25.89 -25.69 -13.70
N SER A 175 26.66 -26.48 -12.93
CA SER A 175 26.55 -26.51 -11.46
C SER A 175 26.91 -25.18 -10.81
N ARG A 176 27.88 -24.45 -11.39
CA ARG A 176 28.25 -23.09 -10.95
C ARG A 176 27.07 -22.12 -11.06
N TRP A 177 26.39 -22.14 -12.21
CA TRP A 177 25.19 -21.33 -12.44
C TRP A 177 24.09 -21.67 -11.44
N TYR A 178 23.88 -22.97 -11.21
CA TYR A 178 22.89 -23.44 -10.24
C TYR A 178 23.20 -22.97 -8.82
N PHE A 179 24.45 -23.07 -8.35
CA PHE A 179 24.83 -22.55 -7.04
C PHE A 179 24.75 -21.02 -6.96
N GLN A 180 25.06 -20.31 -8.04
CA GLN A 180 24.84 -18.86 -8.12
C GLN A 180 23.36 -18.51 -7.93
N LEU A 181 22.46 -19.25 -8.59
CA LEU A 181 21.02 -19.05 -8.46
C LEU A 181 20.55 -19.25 -7.02
N MET A 182 20.90 -20.39 -6.41
CA MET A 182 20.53 -20.70 -5.01
C MET A 182 21.10 -19.69 -4.01
N ILE A 183 22.34 -19.24 -4.20
CA ILE A 183 22.97 -18.24 -3.33
C ILE A 183 22.29 -16.87 -3.47
N ASN A 184 21.90 -16.47 -4.68
CA ASN A 184 21.23 -15.19 -4.92
C ASN A 184 19.86 -15.11 -4.23
N VAL A 185 19.09 -16.20 -4.22
CA VAL A 185 17.80 -16.30 -3.49
C VAL A 185 17.95 -16.50 -1.98
N LYS A 186 19.18 -16.41 -1.47
CA LYS A 186 19.54 -16.57 -0.05
C LYS A 186 19.31 -17.98 0.48
N PHE A 187 19.51 -19.00 -0.36
CA PHE A 187 19.43 -20.41 0.01
C PHE A 187 20.79 -21.01 0.41
N GLY A 188 21.84 -20.21 0.54
CA GLY A 188 23.16 -20.66 0.99
C GLY A 188 23.54 -20.10 2.35
N TYR A 189 24.05 -20.95 3.25
CA TYR A 189 24.51 -20.56 4.59
C TYR A 189 25.92 -21.06 4.86
N GLY A 190 26.69 -20.29 5.61
CA GLY A 190 28.10 -20.57 5.89
C GLY A 190 28.53 -20.23 7.32
N LEU A 191 29.59 -20.91 7.76
CA LEU A 191 30.41 -20.49 8.90
C LEU A 191 31.71 -19.87 8.41
N PHE A 192 32.12 -18.81 9.08
CA PHE A 192 33.26 -17.99 8.71
C PHE A 192 34.24 -17.88 9.88
N GLU A 193 35.53 -18.04 9.61
CA GLU A 193 36.62 -17.81 10.56
C GLU A 193 37.48 -16.67 10.00
N GLY A 194 37.56 -15.55 10.72
CA GLY A 194 38.25 -14.35 10.23
C GLY A 194 37.75 -13.86 8.86
N GLY A 195 36.44 -13.99 8.61
CA GLY A 195 35.79 -13.60 7.34
C GLY A 195 35.92 -14.62 6.19
N LYS A 196 36.65 -15.73 6.37
CA LYS A 196 36.79 -16.77 5.34
C LYS A 196 35.79 -17.90 5.53
N LEU A 197 35.14 -18.35 4.46
CA LEU A 197 34.20 -19.46 4.49
C LEU A 197 34.91 -20.78 4.80
N ILE A 198 34.49 -21.47 5.86
CA ILE A 198 35.11 -22.72 6.34
C ILE A 198 34.18 -23.94 6.31
N ALA A 199 32.86 -23.71 6.35
CA ALA A 199 31.83 -24.74 6.21
C ALA A 199 30.56 -24.11 5.66
N TRP A 200 29.75 -24.87 4.93
CA TRP A 200 28.51 -24.38 4.32
C TRP A 200 27.47 -25.47 4.11
N VAL A 201 26.23 -25.03 3.86
CA VAL A 201 25.12 -25.84 3.35
C VAL A 201 24.28 -24.99 2.42
N LEU A 202 23.66 -25.60 1.41
CA LEU A 202 22.65 -24.95 0.57
C LEU A 202 21.31 -25.66 0.72
N LEU A 203 20.23 -24.94 0.48
CA LEU A 203 18.92 -25.52 0.18
C LEU A 203 18.81 -25.68 -1.34
N ASN A 204 18.39 -26.85 -1.80
CA ASN A 204 18.07 -27.05 -3.21
C ASN A 204 16.62 -26.68 -3.52
N GLU A 205 16.27 -26.69 -4.79
CA GLU A 205 14.95 -26.39 -5.32
C GLU A 205 13.84 -27.40 -4.95
N SER A 206 14.20 -28.49 -4.28
CA SER A 206 13.29 -29.52 -3.77
C SER A 206 13.07 -29.41 -2.26
N GLY A 207 13.66 -28.40 -1.60
CA GLY A 207 13.56 -28.18 -0.16
C GLY A 207 14.49 -29.09 0.68
N ALA A 208 15.49 -29.70 0.05
CA ALA A 208 16.47 -30.55 0.73
C ALA A 208 17.81 -29.82 0.94
N LEU A 209 18.48 -30.14 2.05
CA LEU A 209 19.84 -29.68 2.29
C LEU A 209 20.80 -30.35 1.30
N LEU A 210 21.52 -29.53 0.54
CA LEU A 210 22.45 -29.89 -0.50
C LEU A 210 23.84 -29.33 -0.18
N ASN A 211 24.88 -30.06 -0.62
CA ASN A 211 26.26 -29.58 -0.55
C ASN A 211 26.69 -29.18 0.87
N LEU A 212 26.27 -29.92 1.89
CA LEU A 212 26.80 -29.77 3.24
C LEU A 212 28.29 -30.13 3.23
N TYR A 213 29.15 -29.14 3.49
CA TYR A 213 30.59 -29.31 3.38
C TYR A 213 31.34 -28.58 4.49
N THR A 214 32.48 -29.15 4.88
CA THR A 214 33.45 -28.51 5.79
C THR A 214 34.84 -28.69 5.20
N LEU A 215 35.60 -27.59 5.10
CA LEU A 215 36.98 -27.60 4.62
C LEU A 215 37.81 -28.63 5.39
N GLU A 216 38.72 -29.30 4.69
CA GLU A 216 39.52 -30.40 5.24
C GLU A 216 40.26 -30.01 6.51
N SER A 217 40.80 -28.79 6.58
CA SER A 217 41.47 -28.20 7.74
C SER A 217 40.55 -27.98 8.96
N HIS A 218 39.23 -28.01 8.77
CA HIS A 218 38.22 -27.68 9.78
C HIS A 218 37.27 -28.84 10.09
N ARG A 219 37.54 -30.04 9.55
CA ARG A 219 36.76 -31.25 9.84
C ARG A 219 36.94 -31.70 11.30
N LYS A 220 35.98 -32.50 11.79
CA LYS A 220 35.92 -33.04 13.17
C LYS A 220 35.77 -31.98 14.28
N LYS A 221 35.39 -30.74 13.92
CA LYS A 221 35.09 -29.65 14.87
C LYS A 221 33.59 -29.44 15.12
N GLY A 222 32.71 -30.30 14.60
CA GLY A 222 31.26 -30.18 14.75
C GLY A 222 30.57 -29.15 13.85
N TYR A 223 31.30 -28.47 12.95
CA TYR A 223 30.74 -27.37 12.13
C TYR A 223 29.61 -27.77 11.17
N ALA A 224 29.64 -28.97 10.59
CA ALA A 224 28.55 -29.45 9.76
C ALA A 224 27.24 -29.57 10.56
N GLU A 225 27.30 -30.14 11.77
CA GLU A 225 26.16 -30.24 12.67
C GLU A 225 25.68 -28.85 13.14
N LEU A 226 26.62 -27.96 13.46
CA LEU A 226 26.34 -26.60 13.89
C LEU A 226 25.56 -25.81 12.82
N ILE A 227 25.98 -25.86 11.56
CA ILE A 227 25.29 -25.16 10.45
C ILE A 227 23.85 -25.67 10.29
N VAL A 228 23.63 -26.98 10.37
CA VAL A 228 22.28 -27.55 10.26
C VAL A 228 21.40 -27.08 11.43
N LYS A 229 21.93 -27.07 12.66
CA LYS A 229 21.20 -26.59 13.86
C LYS A 229 20.88 -25.09 13.81
N LEU A 230 21.79 -24.26 13.30
CA LEU A 230 21.58 -22.81 13.13
C LEU A 230 20.63 -22.48 11.98
N ARG A 231 20.55 -23.34 10.94
CA ARG A 231 19.70 -23.15 9.76
C ARG A 231 18.22 -23.43 10.01
N LEU A 232 17.91 -24.54 10.70
CA LEU A 232 16.53 -25.02 10.86
C LEU A 232 15.56 -23.97 11.47
N PRO A 233 15.97 -23.12 12.44
CA PRO A 233 15.15 -22.00 12.93
C PRO A 233 14.90 -20.87 11.91
N VAL A 234 15.78 -20.70 10.91
CA VAL A 234 15.66 -19.68 9.83
C VAL A 234 14.76 -20.19 8.69
N GLU A 235 14.41 -21.48 8.66
CA GLU A 235 13.57 -22.06 7.60
C GLU A 235 12.12 -22.20 8.08
N SER A 236 11.90 -22.36 9.39
CA SER A 236 10.60 -22.06 9.98
C SER A 236 10.10 -20.66 9.59
N SER A 237 10.98 -19.66 9.46
CA SER A 237 10.59 -18.32 8.99
C SER A 237 10.38 -18.18 7.46
N LEU A 238 10.83 -19.14 6.65
CA LEU A 238 10.57 -19.20 5.20
C LEU A 238 9.29 -20.00 4.89
N ILE A 239 9.00 -21.06 5.65
CA ILE A 239 7.69 -21.75 5.66
C ILE A 239 6.59 -20.80 6.20
N MET A 240 6.99 -19.77 6.97
CA MET A 240 6.12 -18.70 7.43
C MET A 240 5.74 -17.66 6.35
N SER A 241 6.18 -17.77 5.09
CA SER A 241 5.69 -16.90 4.00
C SER A 241 4.31 -17.30 3.48
N GLN A 242 3.86 -18.52 3.78
CA GLN A 242 2.51 -18.97 3.46
C GLN A 242 1.50 -18.20 4.30
N GLU A 243 0.48 -17.65 3.63
CA GLU A 243 -0.67 -17.05 4.29
C GLU A 243 -1.30 -18.12 5.22
N PRO A 244 -1.21 -17.96 6.55
CA PRO A 244 -1.65 -18.98 7.49
C PRO A 244 -3.18 -19.06 7.60
N LEU A 245 -3.93 -18.08 7.12
CA LEU A 245 -5.39 -18.14 7.05
C LEU A 245 -5.84 -18.63 5.66
N GLU A 246 -6.30 -19.87 5.57
CA GLU A 246 -6.78 -20.44 4.32
C GLU A 246 -8.30 -20.29 4.19
N LEU A 247 -8.77 -19.87 3.00
CA LEU A 247 -10.20 -19.67 2.74
C LEU A 247 -10.93 -21.01 2.84
N LEU A 248 -11.98 -21.06 3.67
CA LEU A 248 -12.81 -22.24 3.86
C LEU A 248 -13.95 -22.27 2.82
N PRO A 249 -13.99 -23.26 1.91
CA PRO A 249 -15.07 -23.41 0.94
C PRO A 249 -16.43 -23.57 1.62
N PHE A 250 -17.49 -23.06 0.97
CA PHE A 250 -18.85 -23.02 1.50
C PHE A 250 -19.38 -24.40 1.93
N GLU A 251 -18.98 -25.45 1.21
CA GLU A 251 -19.38 -26.84 1.47
C GLU A 251 -18.90 -27.35 2.83
N LYS A 252 -17.76 -26.82 3.31
CA LYS A 252 -17.14 -27.21 4.58
C LYS A 252 -17.65 -26.42 5.79
N TRP A 253 -18.52 -25.42 5.60
CA TRP A 253 -19.06 -24.65 6.72
C TRP A 253 -19.88 -25.51 7.69
N SER A 254 -20.54 -26.54 7.18
CA SER A 254 -21.33 -27.50 7.99
C SER A 254 -20.47 -28.30 8.98
N GLU A 255 -19.22 -28.60 8.62
CA GLU A 255 -18.25 -29.27 9.48
C GLU A 255 -17.85 -28.38 10.66
N LEU A 256 -17.51 -27.12 10.36
CA LEU A 256 -17.16 -26.11 11.35
C LEU A 256 -18.36 -25.78 12.27
N GLN A 257 -19.57 -25.68 11.72
CA GLN A 257 -20.80 -25.55 12.50
C GLN A 257 -21.00 -26.71 13.48
N SER A 258 -20.68 -27.94 13.07
CA SER A 258 -20.82 -29.12 13.93
C SER A 258 -19.86 -29.06 15.12
N LEU A 259 -18.63 -28.57 14.93
CA LEU A 259 -17.67 -28.34 16.00
C LEU A 259 -18.14 -27.26 16.98
N PHE A 260 -18.66 -26.14 16.48
CA PHE A 260 -19.20 -25.08 17.34
C PHE A 260 -20.46 -25.52 18.09
N LYS A 261 -21.27 -26.40 17.50
CA LYS A 261 -22.40 -27.03 18.18
C LYS A 261 -21.95 -27.99 19.29
N ALA A 262 -20.82 -28.67 19.13
CA ALA A 262 -20.23 -29.51 20.17
C ALA A 262 -19.62 -28.68 21.31
N ASP A 263 -19.04 -27.51 21.01
CA ASP A 263 -18.52 -26.54 21.99
C ASP A 263 -19.63 -25.64 22.60
N TRP A 264 -20.87 -26.11 22.64
CA TRP A 264 -21.96 -25.33 23.23
C TRP A 264 -21.80 -25.21 24.75
N PRO A 265 -21.97 -24.02 25.36
CA PRO A 265 -22.54 -22.79 24.80
C PRO A 265 -21.50 -21.78 24.29
N ARG A 266 -20.20 -22.10 24.32
CA ARG A 266 -19.13 -21.20 23.84
C ARG A 266 -19.19 -20.99 22.33
N GLY A 267 -19.42 -22.05 21.56
CA GLY A 267 -19.44 -22.01 20.10
C GLY A 267 -20.68 -21.35 19.48
N VAL A 268 -21.67 -20.92 20.28
CA VAL A 268 -22.95 -20.38 19.76
C VAL A 268 -22.77 -19.27 18.71
N SER A 269 -21.83 -18.35 18.91
CA SER A 269 -21.56 -17.24 17.98
C SER A 269 -21.08 -17.74 16.64
N GLY A 270 -20.10 -18.66 16.65
CA GLY A 270 -19.56 -19.24 15.42
C GLY A 270 -20.62 -20.02 14.67
N TYR A 271 -21.44 -20.79 15.38
CA TYR A 271 -22.55 -21.53 14.78
C TYR A 271 -23.57 -20.62 14.09
N THR A 272 -24.04 -19.58 14.78
CA THR A 272 -25.12 -18.70 14.30
C THR A 272 -24.69 -17.77 13.19
N VAL A 273 -23.47 -17.25 13.25
CA VAL A 273 -22.89 -16.45 12.16
C VAL A 273 -22.84 -17.29 10.89
N LEU A 274 -22.31 -18.52 10.95
CA LEU A 274 -22.27 -19.39 9.78
C LEU A 274 -23.68 -19.71 9.24
N GLU A 275 -24.66 -19.91 10.12
CA GLU A 275 -26.04 -20.22 9.72
C GLU A 275 -26.72 -19.05 9.01
N THR A 276 -26.63 -17.85 9.59
CA THR A 276 -27.24 -16.63 9.06
C THR A 276 -26.58 -16.18 7.76
N GLN A 277 -25.26 -16.30 7.67
CA GLN A 277 -24.51 -16.02 6.45
C GLN A 277 -24.84 -17.02 5.34
N ARG A 278 -25.01 -18.31 5.68
CA ARG A 278 -25.47 -19.31 4.71
C ARG A 278 -26.80 -18.92 4.09
N VAL A 279 -27.78 -18.53 4.91
CA VAL A 279 -29.11 -18.08 4.46
C VAL A 279 -29.03 -16.82 3.58
N LEU A 280 -28.14 -15.87 3.89
CA LEU A 280 -27.94 -14.67 3.07
C LEU A 280 -27.40 -15.01 1.68
N ILE A 281 -26.36 -15.84 1.62
CA ILE A 281 -25.73 -16.28 0.37
C ILE A 281 -26.75 -17.05 -0.48
N GLU A 282 -27.51 -17.97 0.12
CA GLU A 282 -28.57 -18.74 -0.57
C GLU A 282 -29.69 -17.84 -1.12
N LYS A 283 -29.96 -16.71 -0.47
CA LYS A 283 -30.93 -15.69 -0.94
C LYS A 283 -30.34 -14.71 -1.97
N GLY A 284 -29.10 -14.91 -2.40
CA GLY A 284 -28.41 -14.10 -3.41
C GLY A 284 -27.76 -12.82 -2.86
N PHE A 285 -27.58 -12.71 -1.55
CA PHE A 285 -26.90 -11.58 -0.91
C PHE A 285 -25.45 -11.95 -0.58
N ASP A 286 -24.54 -11.78 -1.55
CA ASP A 286 -23.09 -11.87 -1.33
C ASP A 286 -22.48 -10.46 -1.26
N TYR A 287 -22.03 -10.07 -0.08
CA TYR A 287 -21.38 -8.79 0.18
C TYR A 287 -19.92 -8.99 0.66
N GLY A 288 -19.30 -10.11 0.29
CA GLY A 288 -17.87 -10.35 0.51
C GLY A 288 -17.52 -10.92 1.88
N PHE A 289 -18.48 -11.56 2.57
CA PHE A 289 -18.22 -12.30 3.80
C PHE A 289 -17.38 -13.56 3.50
N LYS A 290 -16.17 -13.65 4.05
CA LYS A 290 -15.25 -14.76 3.83
C LYS A 290 -14.85 -15.42 5.13
N VAL A 291 -14.86 -16.75 5.16
CA VAL A 291 -14.46 -17.55 6.32
C VAL A 291 -13.10 -18.19 6.05
N TYR A 292 -12.16 -18.01 6.97
CA TYR A 292 -10.84 -18.61 6.90
C TYR A 292 -10.59 -19.51 8.11
N CYS A 293 -9.78 -20.54 7.93
CA CYS A 293 -9.32 -21.42 9.00
C CYS A 293 -7.78 -21.35 9.10
N PRO A 294 -7.21 -21.26 10.32
CA PRO A 294 -5.77 -21.38 10.50
C PRO A 294 -5.25 -22.71 9.92
N PHE A 295 -4.38 -22.60 8.93
CA PHE A 295 -3.77 -23.73 8.20
C PHE A 295 -4.79 -24.69 7.57
N GLY A 296 -5.96 -24.17 7.17
CA GLY A 296 -7.00 -24.93 6.47
C GLY A 296 -7.76 -25.96 7.31
N ASP A 297 -7.48 -26.05 8.61
CA ASP A 297 -8.09 -27.04 9.51
C ASP A 297 -9.16 -26.37 10.39
N VAL A 298 -10.42 -26.78 10.22
CA VAL A 298 -11.59 -26.28 10.95
C VAL A 298 -11.47 -26.43 12.47
N ARG A 299 -10.63 -27.35 12.95
CA ARG A 299 -10.37 -27.56 14.38
C ARG A 299 -9.55 -26.42 15.00
N ASN A 300 -8.74 -25.73 14.22
CA ASN A 300 -7.89 -24.62 14.68
C ASN A 300 -8.67 -23.32 14.84
N GLY A 301 -9.95 -23.30 14.46
CA GLY A 301 -10.83 -22.15 14.61
C GLY A 301 -11.23 -21.51 13.30
N MET A 302 -11.91 -20.38 13.44
CA MET A 302 -12.54 -19.60 12.40
C MET A 302 -12.10 -18.14 12.53
N VAL A 303 -11.65 -17.56 11.43
CA VAL A 303 -11.46 -16.12 11.26
C VAL A 303 -12.35 -15.70 10.10
N ALA A 304 -13.50 -15.10 10.38
CA ALA A 304 -14.39 -14.59 9.33
C ALA A 304 -14.19 -13.09 9.15
N VAL A 305 -14.03 -12.65 7.90
CA VAL A 305 -13.77 -11.26 7.53
C VAL A 305 -15.00 -10.70 6.82
N ASN A 306 -15.50 -9.58 7.34
CA ASN A 306 -16.63 -8.84 6.80
C ASN A 306 -16.25 -7.36 6.66
N VAL A 307 -16.16 -6.87 5.42
CA VAL A 307 -15.74 -5.48 5.14
C VAL A 307 -16.97 -4.65 4.74
N LYS A 308 -17.34 -3.66 5.56
CA LYS A 308 -18.50 -2.78 5.36
C LYS A 308 -18.03 -1.34 5.12
N GLU A 309 -17.86 -0.93 3.86
CA GLU A 309 -17.26 0.36 3.45
C GLU A 309 -15.95 0.69 4.18
N THR A 310 -16.03 1.34 5.36
CA THR A 310 -14.88 1.74 6.20
C THR A 310 -14.69 0.88 7.45
N LEU A 311 -15.62 -0.02 7.77
CA LEU A 311 -15.61 -0.88 8.96
C LEU A 311 -15.10 -2.28 8.63
N TYR A 312 -14.03 -2.72 9.29
CA TYR A 312 -13.54 -4.10 9.22
C TYR A 312 -14.09 -4.88 10.43
N GLU A 313 -15.00 -5.81 10.18
CA GLU A 313 -15.52 -6.70 11.21
C GLU A 313 -14.88 -8.09 11.07
N ILE A 314 -14.22 -8.55 12.13
CA ILE A 314 -13.43 -9.79 12.14
C ILE A 314 -13.97 -10.71 13.24
N ILE A 315 -14.65 -11.80 12.86
CA ILE A 315 -15.25 -12.73 13.81
C ILE A 315 -14.28 -13.87 14.04
N ILE A 316 -13.75 -13.97 15.27
CA ILE A 316 -12.75 -14.97 15.63
C ILE A 316 -13.35 -15.94 16.65
N GLN A 317 -13.34 -17.24 16.32
CA GLN A 317 -13.87 -18.30 17.18
C GLN A 317 -12.92 -19.51 17.16
N CYS A 318 -12.70 -20.16 18.29
CA CYS A 318 -11.97 -21.42 18.35
C CYS A 318 -12.80 -22.47 19.12
N PRO A 319 -13.15 -23.62 18.51
CA PRO A 319 -13.91 -24.67 19.18
C PRO A 319 -13.09 -25.46 20.21
N GLN A 320 -11.76 -25.26 20.25
CA GLN A 320 -10.83 -25.91 21.18
C GLN A 320 -10.26 -24.92 22.19
N ASP A 321 -9.76 -25.44 23.32
CA ASP A 321 -9.02 -24.63 24.31
C ASP A 321 -7.62 -24.28 23.81
N ASP A 322 -6.99 -25.20 23.08
CA ASP A 322 -5.72 -24.95 22.41
C ASP A 322 -5.91 -23.94 21.26
N THR A 323 -5.16 -22.86 21.34
CA THR A 323 -5.26 -21.70 20.45
C THR A 323 -3.92 -21.34 19.81
N GLU A 324 -2.87 -22.15 20.02
CA GLU A 324 -1.51 -21.87 19.55
C GLU A 324 -1.48 -21.61 18.03
N LYS A 325 -2.18 -22.46 17.26
CA LYS A 325 -2.27 -22.32 15.80
C LYS A 325 -3.10 -21.11 15.36
N LEU A 326 -4.14 -20.75 16.12
CA LEU A 326 -4.94 -19.57 15.84
C LEU A 326 -4.12 -18.31 16.08
N GLU A 327 -3.39 -18.25 17.20
CA GLU A 327 -2.50 -17.14 17.52
C GLU A 327 -1.41 -16.96 16.46
N ASP A 328 -0.70 -18.04 16.11
CA ASP A 328 0.35 -18.01 15.09
C ASP A 328 -0.19 -17.51 13.74
N ALA A 329 -1.39 -17.98 13.35
CA ALA A 329 -2.02 -17.51 12.14
C ALA A 329 -2.39 -16.02 12.18
N LEU A 330 -2.95 -15.53 13.29
CA LEU A 330 -3.33 -14.12 13.44
C LEU A 330 -2.13 -13.18 13.47
N ARG A 331 -0.98 -13.62 14.03
CA ARG A 331 0.28 -12.84 14.03
C ARG A 331 0.88 -12.68 12.63
N ARG A 332 0.74 -13.71 11.78
CA ARG A 332 1.44 -13.79 10.47
C ARG A 332 0.56 -13.48 9.27
N THR A 333 -0.76 -13.47 9.43
CA THR A 333 -1.69 -13.25 8.33
C THR A 333 -1.54 -11.86 7.70
N LYS A 334 -1.66 -11.80 6.38
CA LYS A 334 -1.81 -10.57 5.59
C LYS A 334 -3.27 -10.31 5.21
N ILE A 335 -4.16 -11.28 5.42
CA ILE A 335 -5.61 -11.16 5.16
C ILE A 335 -6.25 -10.17 6.12
N VAL A 336 -5.91 -10.24 7.41
CA VAL A 336 -6.41 -9.28 8.40
C VAL A 336 -5.48 -8.07 8.46
N ASN A 337 -5.98 -6.92 8.02
CA ASN A 337 -5.25 -5.66 8.14
C ASN A 337 -5.48 -5.03 9.52
N TRP A 338 -4.60 -5.34 10.47
CA TRP A 338 -4.65 -4.81 11.83
C TRP A 338 -4.39 -3.29 11.94
N GLN A 339 -4.05 -2.61 10.83
CA GLN A 339 -3.87 -1.15 10.81
C GLN A 339 -5.17 -0.37 10.54
N LYS A 340 -6.27 -1.07 10.21
CA LYS A 340 -7.59 -0.45 9.98
C LYS A 340 -8.44 -0.47 11.24
N TYR A 341 -9.59 0.22 11.20
CA TYR A 341 -10.59 0.14 12.26
C TYR A 341 -11.23 -1.25 12.28
N VAL A 342 -10.84 -2.07 13.25
CA VAL A 342 -11.30 -3.46 13.38
C VAL A 342 -12.18 -3.63 14.62
N ILE A 343 -13.35 -4.23 14.42
CA ILE A 343 -14.19 -4.75 15.50
C ILE A 343 -14.10 -6.27 15.47
N CYS A 344 -13.81 -6.88 16.63
CA CYS A 344 -13.87 -8.31 16.83
C CYS A 344 -15.05 -8.65 17.74
N PRO A 345 -16.27 -8.82 17.19
CA PRO A 345 -17.43 -9.10 18.01
C PRO A 345 -17.43 -10.57 18.45
N PHE A 346 -17.95 -10.81 19.65
CA PHE A 346 -18.26 -12.15 20.15
C PHE A 346 -17.06 -13.09 20.35
N ALA A 347 -15.84 -12.56 20.40
CA ALA A 347 -14.63 -13.34 20.64
C ALA A 347 -14.72 -14.10 21.98
N PRO A 348 -14.56 -15.42 22.02
CA PRO A 348 -14.47 -16.18 23.27
C PRO A 348 -13.31 -15.67 24.15
N TYR A 349 -13.46 -15.73 25.49
CA TYR A 349 -12.42 -15.23 26.40
C TYR A 349 -11.05 -15.87 26.19
N HIS A 350 -11.01 -17.16 25.84
CA HIS A 350 -9.77 -17.88 25.58
C HIS A 350 -9.08 -17.45 24.29
N VAL A 351 -9.75 -16.73 23.38
CA VAL A 351 -9.19 -16.26 22.11
C VAL A 351 -8.65 -14.82 22.20
N ILE A 352 -8.97 -14.07 23.26
CA ILE A 352 -8.61 -12.65 23.40
C ILE A 352 -7.11 -12.44 23.37
N HIS A 353 -6.35 -13.31 24.04
CA HIS A 353 -4.89 -13.20 24.07
C HIS A 353 -4.30 -13.31 22.65
N CYS A 354 -4.84 -14.19 21.81
CA CYS A 354 -4.41 -14.31 20.41
C CYS A 354 -4.57 -12.99 19.64
N ILE A 355 -5.64 -12.25 19.91
CA ILE A 355 -5.91 -10.94 19.29
C ILE A 355 -4.92 -9.89 19.79
N GLN A 356 -4.63 -9.87 21.10
CA GLN A 356 -3.66 -8.94 21.68
C GLN A 356 -2.25 -9.17 21.14
N GLU A 357 -1.87 -10.44 21.00
CA GLU A 357 -0.57 -10.84 20.45
C GLU A 357 -0.41 -10.51 18.97
N ALA A 358 -1.49 -10.60 18.18
CA ALA A 358 -1.49 -10.20 16.77
C ALA A 358 -1.34 -8.68 16.59
N LEU A 359 -1.85 -7.89 17.54
CA LEU A 359 -1.77 -6.42 17.51
C LEU A 359 -0.43 -5.85 17.98
N GLY A 360 0.34 -6.66 18.73
CA GLY A 360 1.55 -6.25 19.40
C GLY A 360 1.29 -5.45 20.69
N GLU A 361 2.31 -5.41 21.56
CA GLU A 361 2.22 -4.82 22.91
C GLU A 361 1.92 -3.31 22.92
N SER A 362 2.17 -2.61 21.81
CA SER A 362 1.94 -1.15 21.68
C SER A 362 0.47 -0.76 21.52
N VAL A 363 -0.42 -1.70 21.19
CA VAL A 363 -1.84 -1.43 20.98
C VAL A 363 -2.65 -2.05 22.12
N LYS A 364 -3.29 -1.21 22.93
CA LYS A 364 -4.10 -1.67 24.06
C LYS A 364 -5.51 -2.04 23.60
N LEU A 365 -5.93 -3.29 23.81
CA LEU A 365 -7.30 -3.73 23.57
C LEU A 365 -8.29 -3.09 24.56
N GLU A 366 -9.39 -2.54 24.04
CA GLU A 366 -10.56 -2.19 24.85
C GLU A 366 -11.58 -3.34 24.79
N THR A 367 -11.85 -3.97 25.92
CA THR A 367 -12.80 -5.09 26.05
C THR A 367 -14.09 -4.64 26.73
N LEU A 368 -15.23 -5.02 26.17
CA LEU A 368 -16.53 -4.54 26.61
C LEU A 368 -17.43 -5.71 26.94
N PRO A 369 -17.89 -5.84 28.20
CA PRO A 369 -18.67 -6.99 28.59
C PRO A 369 -20.06 -6.96 27.93
N ALA A 370 -20.40 -8.00 27.18
CA ALA A 370 -21.74 -8.26 26.67
C ALA A 370 -22.29 -9.57 27.26
N ASP A 371 -23.61 -9.65 27.50
CA ASP A 371 -24.27 -10.91 27.84
C ASP A 371 -25.00 -11.45 26.61
N THR A 372 -24.83 -12.75 26.38
CA THR A 372 -25.54 -13.50 25.35
C THR A 372 -26.64 -14.33 26.01
N PHE A 373 -27.87 -14.15 25.57
CA PHE A 373 -29.01 -14.95 26.02
C PHE A 373 -29.45 -15.88 24.88
N ILE A 374 -29.36 -17.18 25.13
CA ILE A 374 -29.64 -18.18 24.09
C ILE A 374 -31.00 -18.83 24.38
N TYR A 375 -31.84 -18.87 23.35
CA TYR A 375 -33.11 -19.57 23.38
C TYR A 375 -33.07 -20.78 22.45
N ASP A 376 -33.18 -21.98 23.01
CA ASP A 376 -33.01 -23.25 22.26
C ASP A 376 -34.28 -24.12 22.24
N THR A 377 -35.41 -23.62 22.77
CA THR A 377 -36.68 -24.37 22.84
C THR A 377 -37.82 -23.61 22.14
N PRO A 378 -38.66 -24.27 21.33
CA PRO A 378 -39.85 -23.64 20.79
C PRO A 378 -40.84 -23.35 21.93
N ILE A 379 -41.08 -22.08 22.22
CA ILE A 379 -42.03 -21.63 23.22
C ILE A 379 -42.86 -20.52 22.59
N THR A 380 -44.17 -20.63 22.73
CA THR A 380 -45.10 -19.55 22.41
C THR A 380 -45.31 -18.70 23.66
N LEU A 381 -44.92 -17.43 23.60
CA LEU A 381 -45.15 -16.46 24.66
C LEU A 381 -46.59 -15.94 24.64
N THR A 382 -47.16 -15.66 25.81
CA THR A 382 -48.49 -15.06 25.94
C THR A 382 -48.41 -13.53 25.98
N GLY A 383 -49.52 -12.84 25.68
CA GLY A 383 -49.59 -11.38 25.68
C GLY A 383 -49.01 -10.72 24.42
N THR A 384 -49.26 -11.32 23.24
CA THR A 384 -48.91 -10.76 21.92
C THR A 384 -50.09 -10.09 21.22
N GLU A 385 -51.16 -9.76 21.95
CA GLU A 385 -52.27 -9.00 21.37
C GLU A 385 -51.83 -7.56 21.11
N LEU A 386 -52.08 -7.08 19.89
CA LEU A 386 -51.78 -5.70 19.51
C LEU A 386 -52.82 -4.77 20.15
N PRO A 387 -52.41 -3.69 20.83
CA PRO A 387 -53.34 -2.68 21.33
C PRO A 387 -54.17 -2.06 20.19
N GLU A 388 -55.38 -1.59 20.52
CA GLU A 388 -56.26 -0.94 19.54
C GLU A 388 -55.55 0.23 18.83
N GLY A 389 -55.62 0.26 17.50
CA GLY A 389 -54.96 1.28 16.67
C GLY A 389 -53.47 1.03 16.39
N ILE A 390 -52.87 -0.02 16.96
CA ILE A 390 -51.47 -0.38 16.73
C ILE A 390 -51.35 -1.56 15.76
N SER A 391 -50.49 -1.43 14.75
CA SER A 391 -50.13 -2.51 13.83
C SER A 391 -48.66 -2.91 13.97
N PHE A 392 -48.31 -4.10 13.48
CA PHE A 392 -46.95 -4.63 13.49
C PHE A 392 -46.53 -4.99 12.06
N GLY A 393 -45.33 -4.61 11.65
CA GLY A 393 -44.88 -4.80 10.28
C GLY A 393 -43.39 -4.56 10.07
N PHE A 394 -42.95 -4.61 8.81
CA PHE A 394 -41.57 -4.36 8.42
C PHE A 394 -41.24 -2.88 8.39
N LEU A 395 -39.99 -2.57 8.68
CA LEU A 395 -39.42 -1.27 8.32
C LEU A 395 -39.25 -1.19 6.79
N THR A 396 -39.44 0.01 6.25
CA THR A 396 -39.26 0.34 4.83
C THR A 396 -38.23 1.46 4.72
N ALA A 397 -37.84 1.82 3.50
CA ALA A 397 -36.89 2.92 3.27
C ALA A 397 -37.37 4.27 3.84
N GLU A 398 -38.69 4.47 3.98
CA GLU A 398 -39.29 5.68 4.56
C GLU A 398 -38.96 5.87 6.04
N HIS A 399 -38.63 4.78 6.75
CA HIS A 399 -38.27 4.82 8.16
C HIS A 399 -36.77 5.04 8.41
N LEU A 400 -35.94 4.96 7.36
CA LEU A 400 -34.49 4.93 7.49
C LEU A 400 -33.93 6.16 8.20
N ASP A 401 -34.39 7.35 7.83
CA ASP A 401 -33.87 8.59 8.41
C ASP A 401 -34.22 8.68 9.92
N LEU A 402 -35.38 8.18 10.33
CA LEU A 402 -35.75 8.11 11.74
C LEU A 402 -34.89 7.09 12.49
N VAL A 403 -34.64 5.92 11.91
CA VAL A 403 -33.78 4.88 12.48
C VAL A 403 -32.33 5.38 12.60
N ASP A 404 -31.76 6.00 11.56
CA ASP A 404 -30.39 6.50 11.59
C ASP A 404 -30.22 7.70 12.54
N SER A 405 -31.15 8.67 12.53
CA SER A 405 -31.08 9.85 13.40
C SER A 405 -31.27 9.55 14.89
N THR A 406 -31.93 8.44 15.21
CA THR A 406 -32.11 7.97 16.60
C THR A 406 -31.08 6.91 16.99
N TRP A 407 -30.09 6.65 16.13
CA TRP A 407 -28.95 5.83 16.47
C TRP A 407 -27.90 6.69 17.20
N PRO A 408 -27.69 6.48 18.51
CA PRO A 408 -26.76 7.29 19.30
C PRO A 408 -25.29 7.12 18.91
N TYR A 409 -24.99 6.18 18.00
CA TYR A 409 -23.64 5.87 17.52
C TYR A 409 -23.55 5.95 15.99
N SER A 410 -24.27 6.89 15.37
CA SER A 410 -24.18 7.14 13.93
C SER A 410 -22.73 7.39 13.52
N TYR A 411 -22.32 6.75 12.43
CA TYR A 411 -21.00 6.89 11.81
C TYR A 411 -21.19 7.08 10.30
N LYS A 412 -20.14 7.46 9.58
CA LYS A 412 -20.23 7.83 8.15
C LYS A 412 -21.01 6.81 7.28
N SER A 413 -21.01 5.53 7.66
CA SER A 413 -21.70 4.44 6.95
C SER A 413 -22.89 3.82 7.71
N SER A 414 -23.32 4.35 8.86
CA SER A 414 -24.46 3.78 9.63
C SER A 414 -25.76 3.80 8.83
N ARG A 415 -25.99 4.88 8.08
CA ARG A 415 -27.16 5.02 7.22
C ARG A 415 -27.22 3.95 6.14
N TRP A 416 -26.09 3.69 5.48
CA TRP A 416 -25.98 2.62 4.49
C TRP A 416 -26.26 1.26 5.12
N TYR A 417 -25.72 1.02 6.32
CA TYR A 417 -25.89 -0.24 7.03
C TYR A 417 -27.36 -0.50 7.42
N PHE A 418 -28.07 0.52 7.93
CA PHE A 418 -29.49 0.38 8.22
C PHE A 418 -30.33 0.19 6.96
N GLN A 419 -29.97 0.85 5.85
CA GLN A 419 -30.61 0.61 4.56
C GLN A 419 -30.45 -0.85 4.13
N LEU A 420 -29.27 -1.44 4.30
CA LEU A 420 -29.03 -2.86 4.03
C LEU A 420 -29.95 -3.75 4.87
N LEU A 421 -30.01 -3.55 6.19
CA LEU A 421 -30.85 -4.37 7.08
C LEU A 421 -32.35 -4.25 6.76
N ILE A 422 -32.81 -3.05 6.39
CA ILE A 422 -34.18 -2.80 5.93
C ILE A 422 -34.45 -3.55 4.61
N ASN A 423 -33.52 -3.49 3.65
CA ASN A 423 -33.64 -4.20 2.38
C ASN A 423 -33.67 -5.73 2.56
N LEU A 424 -32.95 -6.24 3.58
CA LEU A 424 -32.99 -7.64 4.00
C LEU A 424 -34.27 -8.03 4.75
N LYS A 425 -35.25 -7.12 4.87
CA LYS A 425 -36.48 -7.29 5.68
C LYS A 425 -36.17 -7.76 7.10
N SER A 426 -35.11 -7.21 7.68
CA SER A 426 -34.64 -7.57 9.01
C SER A 426 -34.93 -6.49 10.06
N GLY A 427 -35.70 -5.46 9.68
CA GLY A 427 -36.22 -4.45 10.60
C GLY A 427 -37.73 -4.63 10.84
N TYR A 428 -38.15 -4.57 12.10
CA TYR A 428 -39.54 -4.71 12.51
C TYR A 428 -39.98 -3.50 13.34
N GLY A 429 -41.23 -3.09 13.16
CA GLY A 429 -41.80 -1.92 13.81
C GLY A 429 -43.22 -2.12 14.32
N LEU A 430 -43.58 -1.36 15.35
CA LEU A 430 -44.95 -1.09 15.75
C LEU A 430 -45.37 0.28 15.23
N PHE A 431 -46.59 0.36 14.70
CA PHE A 431 -47.10 1.55 14.03
C PHE A 431 -48.44 1.98 14.62
N GLU A 432 -48.60 3.28 14.86
CA GLU A 432 -49.88 3.91 15.19
C GLU A 432 -50.35 4.66 13.93
N GLY A 433 -51.31 4.08 13.20
CA GLY A 433 -51.53 4.47 11.79
C GLY A 433 -50.29 4.18 10.94
N ASP A 434 -49.79 5.19 10.22
CA ASP A 434 -48.56 5.11 9.40
C ASP A 434 -47.29 5.48 10.19
N LYS A 435 -47.42 5.88 11.47
CA LYS A 435 -46.30 6.40 12.25
C LYS A 435 -45.57 5.29 13.00
N LEU A 436 -44.27 5.15 12.76
CA LEU A 436 -43.40 4.24 13.51
C LEU A 436 -43.20 4.72 14.96
N ILE A 437 -43.55 3.89 15.95
CA ILE A 437 -43.52 4.24 17.39
C ILE A 437 -42.58 3.39 18.23
N ALA A 438 -42.23 2.18 17.78
CA ALA A 438 -41.20 1.34 18.36
C ALA A 438 -40.64 0.39 17.29
N TRP A 439 -39.37 0.02 17.38
CA TRP A 439 -38.74 -0.87 16.40
C TRP A 439 -37.58 -1.67 16.97
N VAL A 440 -37.15 -2.66 16.20
CA VAL A 440 -35.91 -3.41 16.41
C VAL A 440 -35.42 -3.94 15.06
N LEU A 441 -34.11 -3.97 14.87
CA LEU A 441 -33.46 -4.58 13.72
C LEU A 441 -32.78 -5.87 14.12
N ILE A 442 -32.59 -6.77 13.16
CA ILE A 442 -31.79 -7.99 13.29
C ILE A 442 -30.64 -7.84 12.31
N ASN A 443 -29.41 -7.92 12.81
CA ASN A 443 -28.24 -7.85 11.95
C ASN A 443 -27.98 -9.17 11.22
N GLU A 444 -27.00 -9.15 10.33
CA GLU A 444 -26.56 -10.29 9.53
C GLU A 444 -25.93 -11.45 10.34
N SER A 445 -25.67 -11.26 11.64
CA SER A 445 -25.23 -12.31 12.56
C SER A 445 -26.39 -12.90 13.38
N GLY A 446 -27.64 -12.51 13.07
CA GLY A 446 -28.84 -12.95 13.80
C GLY A 446 -29.03 -12.25 15.14
N VAL A 447 -28.40 -11.09 15.34
CA VAL A 447 -28.41 -10.34 16.60
C VAL A 447 -29.41 -9.19 16.54
N LEU A 448 -30.22 -9.04 17.60
CA LEU A 448 -31.09 -7.87 17.77
C LEU A 448 -30.26 -6.59 18.00
N LEU A 449 -30.58 -5.55 17.24
CA LEU A 449 -29.92 -4.26 17.23
C LEU A 449 -30.96 -3.15 17.26
N HIS A 450 -30.63 -2.04 17.92
CA HIS A 450 -31.45 -0.81 17.95
C HIS A 450 -32.92 -1.05 18.36
N LEU A 451 -33.13 -1.80 19.45
CA LEU A 451 -34.43 -1.88 20.11
C LEU A 451 -34.77 -0.51 20.70
N TYR A 452 -35.74 0.18 20.12
CA TYR A 452 -36.06 1.55 20.48
C TYR A 452 -37.56 1.80 20.54
N THR A 453 -37.96 2.67 21.46
CA THR A 453 -39.33 3.18 21.58
C THR A 453 -39.29 4.70 21.64
N VAL A 454 -40.06 5.36 20.76
CA VAL A 454 -40.20 6.82 20.71
C VAL A 454 -40.57 7.36 22.08
N GLU A 455 -40.00 8.50 22.48
CA GLU A 455 -40.06 9.00 23.87
C GLU A 455 -41.50 9.12 24.40
N SER A 456 -42.42 9.64 23.58
CA SER A 456 -43.84 9.78 23.91
C SER A 456 -44.60 8.46 24.06
N HIS A 457 -43.99 7.34 23.67
CA HIS A 457 -44.56 5.99 23.69
C HIS A 457 -43.83 5.05 24.67
N ARG A 458 -42.83 5.54 25.41
CA ARG A 458 -42.12 4.77 26.44
C ARG A 458 -43.05 4.40 27.60
N LYS A 459 -42.69 3.35 28.34
CA LYS A 459 -43.44 2.78 29.49
C LYS A 459 -44.83 2.19 29.16
N LYS A 460 -45.19 2.06 27.87
CA LYS A 460 -46.42 1.39 27.40
C LYS A 460 -46.24 -0.10 27.08
N GLY A 461 -45.06 -0.67 27.33
CA GLY A 461 -44.76 -2.09 27.07
C GLY A 461 -44.40 -2.43 25.61
N TYR A 462 -44.31 -1.46 24.69
CA TYR A 462 -44.07 -1.73 23.27
C TYR A 462 -42.73 -2.43 22.94
N ALA A 463 -41.66 -2.12 23.66
CA ALA A 463 -40.39 -2.83 23.51
C ALA A 463 -40.48 -4.30 23.94
N GLU A 464 -41.34 -4.63 24.91
CA GLU A 464 -41.62 -6.01 25.30
C GLU A 464 -42.49 -6.71 24.25
N LEU A 465 -43.53 -6.03 23.78
CA LEU A 465 -44.47 -6.53 22.80
C LEU A 465 -43.78 -6.91 21.48
N ILE A 466 -42.90 -6.05 20.95
CA ILE A 466 -42.18 -6.32 19.71
C ILE A 466 -41.28 -7.56 19.82
N LEU A 467 -40.63 -7.76 20.97
CA LEU A 467 -39.81 -8.95 21.22
C LEU A 467 -40.67 -10.22 21.31
N LYS A 468 -41.82 -10.17 22.01
CA LYS A 468 -42.74 -11.32 22.09
C LYS A 468 -43.32 -11.69 20.72
N LEU A 469 -43.68 -10.70 19.91
CA LEU A 469 -44.15 -10.90 18.54
C LEU A 469 -43.08 -11.58 17.69
N LEU A 470 -41.81 -11.15 17.82
CA LEU A 470 -40.67 -11.77 17.13
C LEU A 470 -40.44 -13.23 17.55
N ILE A 471 -40.52 -13.53 18.85
CA ILE A 471 -40.35 -14.89 19.39
C ILE A 471 -41.48 -15.82 18.91
N ASN A 472 -42.72 -15.31 18.82
CA ASN A 472 -43.88 -16.10 18.41
C ASN A 472 -44.00 -16.30 16.90
N MET A 473 -43.28 -15.52 16.09
CA MET A 473 -43.26 -15.70 14.64
C MET A 473 -42.55 -17.03 14.29
N LYS A 474 -43.34 -18.07 14.03
CA LYS A 474 -42.85 -19.33 13.45
C LYS A 474 -42.24 -19.03 12.08
N SER A 475 -40.97 -19.41 11.90
CA SER A 475 -40.13 -19.25 10.69
C SER A 475 -40.92 -19.08 9.39
N GLY A 476 -40.80 -17.89 8.79
CA GLY A 476 -41.48 -17.51 7.54
C GLY A 476 -41.29 -16.05 7.12
N TYR A 477 -40.61 -15.23 7.94
CA TYR A 477 -40.40 -13.81 7.68
C TYR A 477 -38.97 -13.40 8.05
N GLY A 478 -38.06 -13.36 7.07
CA GLY A 478 -36.70 -12.79 7.24
C GLY A 478 -35.56 -13.81 7.38
N LEU A 479 -34.44 -13.39 8.00
CA LEU A 479 -33.17 -14.12 8.12
C LEU A 479 -33.20 -15.37 9.01
N ILE A 480 -34.32 -15.66 9.66
CA ILE A 480 -34.45 -16.70 10.68
C ILE A 480 -35.34 -17.82 10.13
N GLU A 481 -34.70 -18.85 9.56
CA GLU A 481 -35.35 -20.14 9.27
C GLU A 481 -34.95 -21.15 10.36
N GLY A 482 -35.94 -21.77 10.99
CA GLY A 482 -35.74 -22.73 12.09
C GLY A 482 -36.01 -22.19 13.49
N ASN A 483 -36.36 -23.10 14.40
CA ASN A 483 -36.91 -22.84 15.75
C ASN A 483 -35.94 -22.22 16.78
N LYS A 484 -34.97 -21.38 16.38
CA LYS A 484 -33.93 -20.86 17.29
C LYS A 484 -33.75 -19.36 17.14
N LEU A 485 -34.24 -18.60 18.11
CA LEU A 485 -34.01 -17.15 18.22
C LEU A 485 -32.88 -16.91 19.23
N ILE A 486 -31.82 -16.21 18.84
CA ILE A 486 -30.74 -15.85 19.78
C ILE A 486 -30.83 -14.37 20.09
N ILE A 487 -30.97 -14.04 21.38
CA ILE A 487 -31.15 -12.68 21.86
C ILE A 487 -29.84 -12.24 22.52
N TRP A 488 -29.12 -11.33 21.89
CA TRP A 488 -27.91 -10.75 22.50
C TRP A 488 -28.28 -9.44 23.17
N VAL A 489 -27.80 -9.24 24.40
CA VAL A 489 -28.05 -8.00 25.15
C VAL A 489 -26.74 -7.51 25.71
N LEU A 490 -26.23 -6.43 25.14
CA LEU A 490 -25.17 -5.65 25.78
C LEU A 490 -25.71 -5.14 27.12
N ILE A 491 -25.17 -5.60 28.25
CA ILE A 491 -25.66 -5.19 29.60
C ILE A 491 -25.10 -3.83 30.04
N ASN A 492 -24.45 -3.15 29.11
CA ASN A 492 -24.21 -1.72 29.21
C ASN A 492 -25.11 -1.02 28.18
N GLU A 493 -26.31 -0.60 28.59
CA GLU A 493 -26.92 0.61 28.02
C GLU A 493 -26.16 1.86 28.52
N ALA A 494 -24.84 1.82 28.36
CA ALA A 494 -23.92 2.93 28.42
C ALA A 494 -22.86 2.57 27.37
N GLY A 495 -22.86 3.36 26.31
CA GLY A 495 -22.37 2.97 24.99
C GLY A 495 -20.98 2.36 24.94
N VAL A 496 -20.81 1.52 23.92
CA VAL A 496 -19.49 1.23 23.40
C VAL A 496 -19.62 0.66 22.00
N LEU A 497 -19.08 1.31 20.97
CA LEU A 497 -17.70 1.75 20.80
C LEU A 497 -17.41 3.15 21.38
N LEU A 498 -16.40 3.27 22.24
CA LEU A 498 -15.82 4.55 22.65
C LEU A 498 -14.44 4.69 21.99
N PRO A 499 -14.04 5.94 21.74
CA PRO A 499 -13.00 6.51 22.57
C PRO A 499 -13.59 7.56 23.51
N LEU A 500 -13.26 7.37 24.80
CA LEU A 500 -13.16 8.39 25.86
C LEU A 500 -14.45 9.12 26.23
N TYR A 501 -15.10 8.74 27.34
CA TYR A 501 -15.47 9.61 28.47
C TYR A 501 -15.89 8.77 29.66
N THR A 502 -15.50 9.22 30.85
CA THR A 502 -15.64 8.64 32.18
C THR A 502 -16.91 7.83 32.43
N VAL A 503 -16.74 6.55 32.75
CA VAL A 503 -17.79 5.65 33.27
C VAL A 503 -18.11 6.04 34.71
N GLU A 504 -18.93 7.06 34.93
CA GLU A 504 -19.53 7.29 36.25
C GLU A 504 -20.94 7.87 36.30
N SER A 505 -21.60 8.21 35.17
CA SER A 505 -22.90 8.90 35.23
C SER A 505 -24.12 8.19 34.63
N TYR A 506 -24.02 7.03 33.97
CA TYR A 506 -25.21 6.35 33.40
C TYR A 506 -25.26 4.84 33.64
N ARG A 507 -25.53 4.42 34.88
CA ARG A 507 -26.07 3.08 35.17
C ARG A 507 -27.61 3.14 35.10
N LYS A 508 -28.24 2.75 33.99
CA LYS A 508 -29.68 2.42 33.97
C LYS A 508 -29.92 0.99 33.49
N LYS A 509 -30.48 0.20 34.40
CA LYS A 509 -30.65 -1.27 34.39
C LYS A 509 -31.90 -1.76 33.63
N GLY A 510 -32.51 -0.96 32.75
CA GLY A 510 -33.90 -1.16 32.31
C GLY A 510 -34.16 -2.34 31.37
N TYR A 511 -33.44 -2.43 30.24
CA TYR A 511 -33.73 -3.42 29.21
C TYR A 511 -33.19 -4.82 29.52
N ALA A 512 -32.06 -4.90 30.23
CA ALA A 512 -31.54 -6.17 30.73
C ALA A 512 -32.53 -6.83 31.72
N GLU A 513 -33.16 -6.06 32.62
CA GLU A 513 -34.23 -6.56 33.49
C GLU A 513 -35.49 -6.98 32.73
N LEU A 514 -35.84 -6.29 31.64
CA LEU A 514 -36.96 -6.66 30.78
C LEU A 514 -36.75 -8.02 30.10
N ILE A 515 -35.55 -8.26 29.57
CA ILE A 515 -35.19 -9.54 28.92
C ILE A 515 -35.06 -10.65 29.96
N LEU A 516 -34.51 -10.36 31.15
CA LEU A 516 -34.51 -11.31 32.27
C LEU A 516 -35.93 -11.64 32.75
N LYS A 517 -36.88 -10.69 32.72
CA LYS A 517 -38.31 -10.93 33.05
C LYS A 517 -39.06 -11.71 31.98
N LEU A 518 -38.78 -11.47 30.70
CA LEU A 518 -39.35 -12.22 29.57
C LEU A 518 -38.97 -13.70 29.62
N VAL A 519 -37.84 -14.03 30.25
CA VAL A 519 -37.23 -15.34 30.21
C VAL A 519 -37.01 -15.86 31.65
N SER A 520 -38.09 -16.18 32.36
CA SER A 520 -38.00 -16.96 33.61
C SER A 520 -37.47 -18.39 33.41
N ASN A 521 -37.32 -18.82 32.15
CA ASN A 521 -36.78 -20.12 31.71
C ASN A 521 -35.50 -19.95 30.84
N ILE A 522 -34.51 -19.18 31.28
CA ILE A 522 -33.20 -19.11 30.59
C ILE A 522 -32.52 -20.49 30.69
N LEU A 523 -32.16 -21.08 29.54
CA LEU A 523 -31.37 -22.31 29.51
C LEU A 523 -29.89 -22.04 29.81
N VAL A 524 -29.28 -20.97 29.26
CA VAL A 524 -27.86 -20.61 29.50
C VAL A 524 -27.60 -19.10 29.32
N LYS A 525 -26.88 -18.48 30.26
CA LYS A 525 -26.30 -17.12 30.16
C LYS A 525 -24.79 -17.24 29.88
N VAL A 526 -24.31 -16.69 28.77
CA VAL A 526 -22.87 -16.65 28.47
C VAL A 526 -22.40 -15.19 28.41
N ARG A 527 -21.40 -14.85 29.23
CA ARG A 527 -20.75 -13.54 29.16
C ARG A 527 -19.65 -13.62 28.09
N LYS A 528 -19.66 -12.71 27.11
CA LYS A 528 -18.60 -12.61 26.09
C LYS A 528 -18.19 -11.15 25.91
N PRO A 529 -16.91 -10.85 25.71
CA PRO A 529 -16.50 -9.50 25.36
C PRO A 529 -16.76 -9.19 23.89
N VAL A 530 -17.02 -7.91 23.63
CA VAL A 530 -16.78 -7.28 22.32
C VAL A 530 -15.44 -6.58 22.42
N ILE A 531 -14.56 -6.82 21.46
CA ILE A 531 -13.25 -6.17 21.38
C ILE A 531 -13.30 -5.19 20.23
N ALA A 532 -12.87 -3.96 20.50
CA ALA A 532 -12.68 -2.97 19.46
C ALA A 532 -11.37 -2.23 19.67
N TYR A 533 -10.68 -1.96 18.58
CA TYR A 533 -9.51 -1.10 18.60
C TYR A 533 -9.47 -0.28 17.30
N CYS A 534 -8.95 0.93 17.41
CA CYS A 534 -8.77 1.84 16.29
C CYS A 534 -7.29 2.20 16.25
N VAL A 535 -6.61 1.98 15.13
CA VAL A 535 -5.44 2.80 14.82
C VAL A 535 -6.00 4.18 14.53
N LYS A 536 -6.07 5.00 15.57
CA LYS A 536 -6.61 6.35 15.47
C LYS A 536 -5.75 7.12 14.50
N ASP A 537 -6.40 7.91 13.64
CA ASP A 537 -5.70 8.97 12.90
C ASP A 537 -4.81 9.73 13.90
N PRO A 538 -3.55 10.00 13.55
CA PRO A 538 -2.65 10.70 14.44
C PRO A 538 -3.19 12.10 14.78
N MET A 539 -4.09 12.69 14.00
CA MET A 539 -4.87 13.86 14.40
C MET A 539 -6.12 13.45 15.17
N GLN A 540 -6.06 13.55 16.51
CA GLN A 540 -7.19 13.19 17.37
C GLN A 540 -8.04 14.41 17.68
N HIS A 541 -9.35 14.32 17.43
CA HIS A 541 -10.29 15.39 17.71
C HIS A 541 -10.29 15.74 19.22
N LEU A 542 -10.17 17.03 19.54
CA LEU A 542 -10.23 17.55 20.89
C LEU A 542 -11.60 18.22 21.12
N PRO A 543 -12.50 17.59 21.89
CA PRO A 543 -13.82 18.15 22.14
C PRO A 543 -13.75 19.33 23.12
N LEU A 544 -14.82 20.13 23.10
CA LEU A 544 -14.90 21.45 23.73
C LEU A 544 -14.52 21.45 25.22
N GLU A 545 -14.87 20.39 25.95
CA GLU A 545 -14.63 20.25 27.39
C GLU A 545 -13.15 20.23 27.74
N LYS A 546 -12.30 19.80 26.81
CA LYS A 546 -10.84 19.71 26.97
C LYS A 546 -10.06 20.91 26.44
N TRP A 547 -10.73 21.90 25.84
CA TRP A 547 -10.05 23.07 25.29
C TRP A 547 -9.30 23.88 26.36
N ASN A 548 -9.71 23.80 27.63
CA ASN A 548 -8.98 24.41 28.75
C ASN A 548 -7.56 23.84 28.91
N GLU A 549 -7.36 22.54 28.67
CA GLU A 549 -6.05 21.90 28.74
C GLU A 549 -5.11 22.46 27.66
N LEU A 550 -5.62 22.56 26.44
CA LEU A 550 -4.88 23.13 25.30
C LEU A 550 -4.62 24.63 25.46
N GLN A 551 -5.58 25.39 25.99
CA GLN A 551 -5.38 26.80 26.36
C GLN A 551 -4.28 26.96 27.42
N ASN A 552 -4.22 26.07 28.42
CA ASN A 552 -3.14 26.10 29.42
C ASN A 552 -1.77 25.81 28.80
N ALA A 553 -1.68 24.89 27.84
CA ALA A 553 -0.45 24.63 27.09
C ALA A 553 0.01 25.87 26.30
N PHE A 554 -0.90 26.55 25.60
CA PHE A 554 -0.57 27.82 24.92
C PHE A 554 -0.21 28.95 25.88
N LYS A 555 -0.81 28.98 27.07
CA LYS A 555 -0.47 29.96 28.11
C LYS A 555 0.93 29.74 28.70
N ALA A 556 1.42 28.49 28.72
CA ALA A 556 2.80 28.20 29.13
C ALA A 556 3.84 28.72 28.13
N ASP A 557 3.43 28.92 26.88
CA ASP A 557 4.24 29.44 25.78
C ASP A 557 3.90 30.90 25.43
N TRP A 558 3.58 31.69 26.46
CA TRP A 558 3.25 33.11 26.31
C TRP A 558 4.50 33.95 26.01
N PRO A 559 4.45 34.92 25.07
CA PRO A 559 3.28 35.40 24.33
C PRO A 559 3.02 34.70 22.99
N ARG A 560 3.86 33.75 22.55
CA ARG A 560 3.69 33.08 21.24
C ARG A 560 2.35 32.35 21.12
N GLY A 561 1.93 31.66 22.18
CA GLY A 561 0.67 30.91 22.22
C GLY A 561 -0.61 31.76 22.20
N ILE A 562 -0.53 33.10 22.21
CA ILE A 562 -1.69 34.01 22.29
C ILE A 562 -2.75 33.72 21.22
N ASN A 563 -2.33 33.41 19.99
CA ASN A 563 -3.26 33.17 18.88
C ASN A 563 -4.02 31.85 19.06
N GLY A 564 -3.33 30.78 19.48
CA GLY A 564 -3.97 29.50 19.79
C GLY A 564 -4.93 29.61 20.97
N TYR A 565 -4.50 30.31 22.03
CA TYR A 565 -5.34 30.58 23.21
C TYR A 565 -6.62 31.35 22.87
N ALA A 566 -6.48 32.46 22.12
CA ALA A 566 -7.59 33.34 21.80
C ALA A 566 -8.56 32.71 20.79
N ALA A 567 -8.07 31.92 19.83
CA ALA A 567 -8.93 31.20 18.90
C ALA A 567 -9.86 30.23 19.64
N LEU A 568 -9.34 29.44 20.59
CA LEU A 568 -10.16 28.54 21.40
C LEU A 568 -11.19 29.31 22.26
N GLU A 569 -10.80 30.46 22.82
CA GLU A 569 -11.68 31.26 23.67
C GLU A 569 -12.88 31.84 22.91
N ILE A 570 -12.62 32.44 21.74
CA ILE A 570 -13.68 33.05 20.91
C ILE A 570 -14.62 31.98 20.36
N GLN A 571 -14.07 30.86 19.90
CA GLN A 571 -14.86 29.77 19.33
C GLN A 571 -15.73 29.08 20.38
N ARG A 572 -15.25 28.95 21.62
CA ARG A 572 -16.07 28.48 22.75
C ARG A 572 -17.26 29.40 23.00
N GLN A 573 -17.02 30.72 23.06
CA GLN A 573 -18.09 31.71 23.28
C GLN A 573 -19.12 31.72 22.14
N TRP A 574 -18.69 31.44 20.91
CA TRP A 574 -19.60 31.33 19.77
C TRP A 574 -20.45 30.06 19.86
N ALA A 575 -19.83 28.92 20.22
CA ALA A 575 -20.54 27.66 20.45
C ALA A 575 -21.58 27.79 21.58
N GLU A 576 -21.24 28.45 22.69
CA GLU A 576 -22.16 28.74 23.80
C GLU A 576 -23.37 29.61 23.38
N LYS A 577 -23.21 30.43 22.35
CA LYS A 577 -24.28 31.25 21.75
C LYS A 577 -25.06 30.51 20.66
N GLY A 578 -24.75 29.24 20.39
CA GLY A 578 -25.37 28.46 19.32
C GLY A 578 -24.94 28.88 17.91
N ILE A 579 -23.78 29.53 17.78
CA ILE A 579 -23.22 29.94 16.49
C ILE A 579 -22.30 28.82 15.99
N ASP A 580 -22.70 28.18 14.90
CA ASP A 580 -21.90 27.14 14.26
C ASP A 580 -20.93 27.76 13.23
N TYR A 581 -19.64 27.72 13.56
CA TYR A 581 -18.54 28.14 12.67
C TYR A 581 -17.81 26.94 12.04
N ASP A 582 -18.25 25.71 12.35
CA ASP A 582 -17.70 24.41 11.91
C ASP A 582 -16.15 24.30 12.03
N LEU A 583 -15.57 24.90 13.07
CA LEU A 583 -14.13 24.77 13.36
C LEU A 583 -13.88 23.52 14.22
N LYS A 584 -13.27 22.49 13.61
CA LYS A 584 -12.93 21.24 14.30
C LYS A 584 -11.49 21.27 14.77
N VAL A 585 -11.28 21.07 16.06
CA VAL A 585 -9.95 21.17 16.70
C VAL A 585 -9.37 19.77 16.89
N TYR A 586 -8.12 19.57 16.46
CA TYR A 586 -7.38 18.31 16.60
C TYR A 586 -6.05 18.53 17.31
N CYS A 587 -5.58 17.52 18.04
CA CYS A 587 -4.26 17.48 18.66
C CYS A 587 -3.47 16.27 18.13
N PRO A 588 -2.21 16.44 17.69
CA PRO A 588 -1.37 15.33 17.27
C PRO A 588 -1.18 14.31 18.40
N PHE A 589 -1.53 13.07 18.11
CA PHE A 589 -1.58 11.91 18.99
C PHE A 589 -2.45 12.12 20.24
N GLY A 590 -3.37 13.09 20.21
CA GLY A 590 -4.26 13.43 21.34
C GLY A 590 -3.57 14.18 22.48
N ASP A 591 -2.31 14.57 22.34
CA ASP A 591 -1.56 15.32 23.34
C ASP A 591 -1.55 16.81 22.99
N VAL A 592 -2.07 17.63 23.91
CA VAL A 592 -2.16 19.08 23.78
C VAL A 592 -0.81 19.76 23.60
N TRP A 593 0.28 19.14 24.09
CA TRP A 593 1.63 19.68 23.95
C TRP A 593 2.22 19.46 22.56
N ASN A 594 1.66 18.57 21.74
CA ASN A 594 2.08 18.41 20.35
C ASN A 594 1.49 19.47 19.43
N GLY A 595 0.52 20.26 19.91
CA GLY A 595 -0.05 21.40 19.19
C GLY A 595 -1.51 21.22 18.81
N MET A 596 -2.02 22.23 18.11
CA MET A 596 -3.37 22.36 17.63
C MET A 596 -3.37 22.40 16.11
N VAL A 597 -4.25 21.62 15.50
CA VAL A 597 -4.62 21.71 14.09
C VAL A 597 -6.13 21.90 14.05
N ALA A 598 -6.58 23.14 13.84
CA ALA A 598 -8.01 23.45 13.77
C ALA A 598 -8.44 23.65 12.32
N VAL A 599 -9.29 22.76 11.82
CA VAL A 599 -9.72 22.70 10.42
C VAL A 599 -11.09 23.36 10.27
N ASN A 600 -11.17 24.33 9.37
CA ASN A 600 -12.42 24.93 8.91
C ASN A 600 -12.57 24.70 7.41
N ILE A 601 -13.64 24.01 7.02
CA ILE A 601 -13.90 23.67 5.62
C ILE A 601 -14.66 24.81 4.96
N LYS A 602 -14.05 25.47 3.97
CA LYS A 602 -14.72 26.44 3.09
C LYS A 602 -15.05 25.77 1.75
N ASP A 603 -15.93 26.40 0.96
CA ASP A 603 -16.40 25.84 -0.33
C ASP A 603 -15.27 25.52 -1.32
N SER A 604 -14.20 26.33 -1.35
CA SER A 604 -13.11 26.23 -2.33
C SER A 604 -11.74 25.88 -1.74
N PHE A 605 -11.58 25.93 -0.41
CA PHE A 605 -10.29 25.69 0.25
C PHE A 605 -10.48 25.26 1.71
N TYR A 606 -9.43 24.73 2.34
CA TYR A 606 -9.38 24.56 3.79
C TYR A 606 -8.66 25.74 4.45
N GLU A 607 -9.29 26.33 5.46
CA GLU A 607 -8.62 27.23 6.39
C GLU A 607 -8.19 26.40 7.61
N ILE A 608 -6.88 26.26 7.84
CA ILE A 608 -6.34 25.43 8.92
C ILE A 608 -5.47 26.27 9.85
N ILE A 609 -5.89 26.43 11.11
CA ILE A 609 -5.09 27.13 12.12
C ILE A 609 -4.16 26.11 12.78
N ILE A 610 -2.85 26.30 12.60
CA ILE A 610 -1.83 25.43 13.20
C ILE A 610 -1.02 26.22 14.22
N GLN A 611 -0.95 25.71 15.45
CA GLN A 611 -0.19 26.29 16.56
C GLN A 611 0.51 25.19 17.36
N CYS A 612 1.74 25.40 17.82
CA CYS A 612 2.46 24.43 18.64
C CYS A 612 3.08 25.14 19.86
N PRO A 613 2.79 24.69 21.11
CA PRO A 613 3.24 25.35 22.33
C PRO A 613 4.72 25.06 22.68
N LYS A 614 5.50 24.50 21.75
CA LYS A 614 6.93 24.21 21.88
C LYS A 614 7.63 24.29 20.51
N ASP A 615 8.96 24.40 20.53
CA ASP A 615 9.77 24.42 19.30
C ASP A 615 9.94 23.03 18.67
N ASP A 616 9.86 21.97 19.48
CA ASP A 616 9.86 20.59 18.98
C ASP A 616 8.52 20.28 18.29
N THR A 617 8.55 20.31 16.96
CA THR A 617 7.40 20.03 16.10
C THR A 617 7.44 18.64 15.47
N GLU A 618 8.27 17.70 15.93
CA GLU A 618 8.42 16.39 15.28
C GLU A 618 7.10 15.61 15.26
N LYS A 619 6.40 15.57 16.39
CA LYS A 619 5.09 14.90 16.50
C LYS A 619 4.01 15.58 15.68
N LEU A 620 4.04 16.91 15.57
CA LEU A 620 3.14 17.65 14.70
C LEU A 620 3.40 17.30 13.23
N ALA A 621 4.66 17.31 12.79
CA ALA A 621 5.05 16.97 11.43
C ALA A 621 4.70 15.51 11.08
N GLU A 622 4.98 14.57 12.00
CA GLU A 622 4.64 13.16 11.84
C GLU A 622 3.13 12.97 11.64
N ALA A 623 2.32 13.63 12.47
CA ALA A 623 0.87 13.54 12.35
C ALA A 623 0.36 14.19 11.07
N LEU A 624 0.90 15.35 10.65
CA LEU A 624 0.50 16.00 9.40
C LEU A 624 0.82 15.13 8.16
N LYS A 625 1.93 14.38 8.16
CA LYS A 625 2.27 13.48 7.06
C LYS A 625 1.36 12.26 6.94
N LYS A 626 0.82 11.80 8.07
CA LYS A 626 0.10 10.52 8.18
C LYS A 626 -1.42 10.67 8.29
N THR A 627 -1.92 11.88 8.49
CA THR A 627 -3.36 12.12 8.68
C THR A 627 -4.15 11.95 7.38
N GLU A 628 -5.33 11.35 7.49
CA GLU A 628 -6.36 11.27 6.45
C GLU A 628 -7.44 12.36 6.62
N ILE A 629 -7.35 13.19 7.67
CA ILE A 629 -8.31 14.29 7.94
C ILE A 629 -8.14 15.43 6.94
N ILE A 630 -6.90 15.68 6.51
CA ILE A 630 -6.54 16.77 5.59
C ILE A 630 -6.42 16.20 4.18
N ASP A 631 -7.36 16.55 3.30
CA ASP A 631 -7.24 16.35 1.85
C ASP A 631 -6.23 17.34 1.25
N TRP A 632 -4.99 16.87 1.08
CA TRP A 632 -3.88 17.63 0.49
C TRP A 632 -4.06 18.00 -0.99
N ASN A 633 -5.09 17.48 -1.68
CA ASN A 633 -5.40 17.90 -3.06
C ASN A 633 -6.19 19.22 -3.11
N ARG A 634 -6.78 19.65 -1.99
CA ARG A 634 -7.44 20.96 -1.91
C ARG A 634 -6.42 22.05 -1.64
N GLN A 635 -6.75 23.27 -2.05
CA GLN A 635 -6.02 24.44 -1.59
C GLN A 635 -6.15 24.54 -0.06
N ILE A 636 -5.03 24.74 0.62
CA ILE A 636 -4.98 24.93 2.07
C ILE A 636 -4.37 26.29 2.37
N VAL A 637 -5.02 27.02 3.28
CA VAL A 637 -4.56 28.29 3.82
C VAL A 637 -4.30 28.09 5.31
N VAL A 638 -3.06 28.32 5.73
CA VAL A 638 -2.68 28.35 7.16
C VAL A 638 -2.43 29.80 7.55
N PRO A 639 -3.43 30.49 8.12
CA PRO A 639 -3.27 31.88 8.53
C PRO A 639 -2.43 31.96 9.81
N TYR A 640 -1.65 33.04 9.91
CA TYR A 640 -0.96 33.43 11.15
C TYR A 640 -0.02 32.34 11.72
N ALA A 641 0.67 31.62 10.84
CA ALA A 641 1.63 30.60 11.23
C ALA A 641 2.86 31.27 11.92
N PRO A 642 3.19 30.90 13.17
CA PRO A 642 4.44 31.30 13.81
C PRO A 642 5.64 30.58 13.19
N ARG A 643 6.87 31.00 13.53
CA ARG A 643 8.07 30.53 12.83
C ARG A 643 8.29 29.02 12.98
N ASN A 644 8.09 28.46 14.18
CA ASN A 644 8.20 27.01 14.42
C ASN A 644 7.24 26.20 13.55
N VAL A 645 6.00 26.68 13.36
CA VAL A 645 5.01 26.06 12.47
C VAL A 645 5.41 26.19 11.00
N ILE A 646 5.97 27.33 10.57
CA ILE A 646 6.46 27.49 9.19
C ILE A 646 7.59 26.48 8.89
N GLU A 647 8.55 26.31 9.81
CA GLU A 647 9.61 25.31 9.64
C GLU A 647 9.07 23.88 9.67
N CYS A 648 8.10 23.59 10.55
CA CYS A 648 7.38 22.32 10.57
C CYS A 648 6.75 22.03 9.20
N LEU A 649 6.02 22.99 8.62
CA LEU A 649 5.39 22.85 7.32
C LEU A 649 6.42 22.64 6.20
N ARG A 650 7.55 23.36 6.20
CA ARG A 650 8.64 23.14 5.23
C ARG A 650 9.20 21.73 5.27
N ASN A 651 9.31 21.14 6.47
CA ASN A 651 9.77 19.76 6.63
C ASN A 651 8.70 18.75 6.23
N THR A 652 7.43 19.06 6.50
CA THR A 652 6.28 18.21 6.16
C THR A 652 6.09 18.09 4.66
N VAL A 653 6.14 19.21 3.91
CA VAL A 653 5.86 19.21 2.46
C VAL A 653 6.95 18.53 1.60
N ARG A 654 8.11 18.19 2.17
CA ARG A 654 9.13 17.40 1.45
C ARG A 654 8.66 15.98 1.13
N ASP A 655 7.81 15.44 2.00
CA ASP A 655 7.26 14.10 1.89
C ASP A 655 5.84 14.09 1.32
N LEU A 656 5.30 15.27 0.97
CA LEU A 656 3.97 15.45 0.39
C LEU A 656 4.08 16.01 -1.04
N ASP A 657 3.11 15.67 -1.91
CA ASP A 657 3.01 16.21 -3.29
C ASP A 657 2.39 17.62 -3.31
N VAL A 658 2.92 18.51 -2.46
CA VAL A 658 2.34 19.82 -2.15
C VAL A 658 3.45 20.86 -2.13
N ASP A 659 3.19 22.04 -2.71
CA ASP A 659 4.06 23.20 -2.62
C ASP A 659 3.63 24.13 -1.48
N LEU A 660 4.61 24.62 -0.72
CA LEU A 660 4.42 25.62 0.33
C LEU A 660 4.88 26.99 -0.15
N SER A 661 3.98 27.97 -0.15
CA SER A 661 4.31 29.38 -0.34
C SER A 661 4.04 30.17 0.94
N VAL A 662 5.06 30.89 1.43
CA VAL A 662 4.96 31.73 2.62
C VAL A 662 4.82 33.17 2.20
N HIS A 663 3.65 33.76 2.47
CA HIS A 663 3.31 35.11 2.05
C HIS A 663 3.45 36.10 3.20
N ARG A 664 4.19 37.20 2.93
CA ARG A 664 4.35 38.43 3.74
C ARG A 664 4.25 38.26 5.26
N PHE A 665 5.36 38.45 5.96
CA PHE A 665 5.37 38.48 7.43
C PHE A 665 4.59 39.68 7.99
N LEU A 666 3.81 39.43 9.05
CA LEU A 666 3.13 40.43 9.86
C LEU A 666 3.81 40.54 11.23
N GLU A 667 3.86 41.75 11.77
CA GLU A 667 4.21 41.98 13.17
C GLU A 667 2.97 41.72 14.04
N CYS A 668 3.12 40.88 15.06
CA CYS A 668 2.18 40.80 16.16
C CYS A 668 2.39 41.97 17.11
N PHE A 669 1.31 42.60 17.54
CA PHE A 669 1.29 43.65 18.56
C PHE A 669 0.40 43.19 19.71
N ILE A 670 0.92 43.17 20.93
CA ILE A 670 0.21 42.65 22.11
C ILE A 670 0.12 43.76 23.15
N LEU A 671 -1.05 43.94 23.74
CA LEU A 671 -1.29 44.92 24.80
C LEU A 671 -1.48 44.16 26.12
N GLU A 672 -0.49 44.25 27.01
CA GLU A 672 -0.50 43.67 28.35
C GLU A 672 -0.74 44.75 29.40
N ASP A 673 -1.55 44.45 30.42
CA ASP A 673 -1.68 45.22 31.66
C ASP A 673 -1.93 46.74 31.51
N ALA A 674 -2.62 47.15 30.44
CA ALA A 674 -2.94 48.56 30.20
C ALA A 674 -4.20 49.00 30.97
N THR A 675 -4.09 50.05 31.78
CA THR A 675 -5.23 50.73 32.40
C THR A 675 -5.57 52.01 31.64
N PHE A 676 -6.73 52.02 30.98
CA PHE A 676 -7.25 53.21 30.32
C PHE A 676 -8.24 53.93 31.25
N GLU A 677 -7.71 54.68 32.21
CA GLU A 677 -8.49 55.58 33.07
C GLU A 677 -8.84 56.87 32.30
N ASP A 678 -10.01 57.45 32.59
CA ASP A 678 -10.44 58.77 32.07
C ASP A 678 -10.40 58.98 30.54
N VAL A 679 -10.80 57.96 29.75
CA VAL A 679 -10.96 58.13 28.30
C VAL A 679 -12.20 59.01 27.98
N ILE A 680 -11.97 60.31 27.78
CA ILE A 680 -13.01 61.29 27.47
C ILE A 680 -13.34 61.30 25.97
N LEU A 681 -14.62 61.15 25.64
CA LEU A 681 -15.10 61.31 24.27
C LEU A 681 -15.16 62.81 23.88
N PRO A 682 -14.63 63.20 22.70
CA PRO A 682 -14.80 64.56 22.19
C PRO A 682 -16.29 64.92 22.01
N GLN A 683 -16.61 66.21 22.08
CA GLN A 683 -17.99 66.69 21.92
C GLN A 683 -18.60 66.20 20.59
N GLY A 684 -19.82 65.65 20.67
CA GLY A 684 -20.54 65.10 19.51
C GLY A 684 -20.11 63.70 19.08
N ILE A 685 -19.09 63.11 19.71
CA ILE A 685 -18.65 61.74 19.46
C ILE A 685 -19.31 60.78 20.44
N THR A 686 -19.89 59.70 19.92
CA THR A 686 -20.38 58.56 20.72
C THR A 686 -19.61 57.29 20.36
N PHE A 687 -19.57 56.34 21.29
CA PHE A 687 -18.95 55.03 21.12
C PHE A 687 -20.01 53.95 21.25
N GLY A 688 -20.01 52.97 20.35
CA GLY A 688 -21.02 51.92 20.33
C GLY A 688 -20.66 50.76 19.41
N PRO A 689 -21.50 49.69 19.38
CA PRO A 689 -21.30 48.56 18.48
C PRO A 689 -21.49 48.98 17.02
N VAL A 690 -20.81 48.30 16.10
CA VAL A 690 -21.09 48.40 14.67
C VAL A 690 -22.30 47.51 14.33
N THR A 691 -23.26 48.07 13.60
CA THR A 691 -24.55 47.44 13.24
C THR A 691 -24.61 47.08 11.75
N LEU A 692 -25.58 46.25 11.35
CA LEU A 692 -25.71 45.75 9.96
C LEU A 692 -25.96 46.85 8.90
N GLU A 693 -26.52 47.99 9.30
CA GLU A 693 -26.66 49.18 8.44
C GLU A 693 -25.30 49.71 7.94
N HIS A 694 -24.20 49.40 8.62
CA HIS A 694 -22.84 49.81 8.24
C HIS A 694 -22.09 48.74 7.44
N LEU A 695 -22.70 47.59 7.16
CA LEU A 695 -22.03 46.44 6.55
C LEU A 695 -21.38 46.78 5.21
N ASP A 696 -22.07 47.52 4.34
CA ASP A 696 -21.55 47.87 3.02
C ASP A 696 -20.37 48.85 3.11
N LEU A 697 -20.43 49.81 4.03
CA LEU A 697 -19.32 50.74 4.28
C LEU A 697 -18.09 50.01 4.79
N VAL A 698 -18.25 49.14 5.79
CA VAL A 698 -17.15 48.34 6.33
C VAL A 698 -16.60 47.43 5.23
N ASN A 699 -17.44 46.66 4.54
CA ASN A 699 -16.94 45.72 3.52
C ASN A 699 -16.23 46.43 2.35
N SER A 700 -16.75 47.56 1.87
CA SER A 700 -16.18 48.29 0.72
C SER A 700 -14.83 48.95 1.00
N THR A 701 -14.56 49.27 2.26
CA THR A 701 -13.31 49.92 2.71
C THR A 701 -12.22 48.92 3.11
N TRP A 702 -12.53 47.62 3.11
CA TRP A 702 -11.54 46.60 3.44
C TRP A 702 -10.55 46.39 2.28
N PRO A 703 -9.23 46.61 2.49
CA PRO A 703 -8.25 46.46 1.41
C PRO A 703 -8.11 45.02 0.91
N ASN A 704 -8.51 44.03 1.73
CA ASN A 704 -8.42 42.60 1.40
C ASN A 704 -9.79 42.00 1.03
N ARG A 705 -10.74 42.81 0.53
CA ARG A 705 -12.08 42.33 0.15
C ARG A 705 -12.02 41.19 -0.88
N TYR A 706 -12.96 40.25 -0.75
CA TYR A 706 -13.14 39.12 -1.67
C TYR A 706 -14.63 38.88 -1.90
N ALA A 707 -15.00 38.02 -2.86
CA ALA A 707 -16.39 37.87 -3.32
C ALA A 707 -17.41 37.65 -2.19
N THR A 708 -17.00 36.94 -1.12
CA THR A 708 -17.84 36.61 0.03
C THR A 708 -17.45 37.37 1.33
N SER A 709 -16.62 38.42 1.27
CA SER A 709 -16.18 39.14 2.47
C SER A 709 -17.29 39.87 3.23
N SER A 710 -18.43 40.16 2.58
CA SER A 710 -19.63 40.70 3.24
C SER A 710 -20.21 39.71 4.27
N TRP A 711 -20.16 38.41 4.00
CA TRP A 711 -20.58 37.38 4.96
C TRP A 711 -19.73 37.41 6.23
N HIS A 712 -18.41 37.58 6.08
CA HIS A 712 -17.47 37.67 7.20
C HIS A 712 -17.80 38.83 8.14
N PHE A 713 -17.94 40.05 7.62
CA PHE A 713 -18.29 41.20 8.47
C PHE A 713 -19.70 41.09 9.05
N ARG A 714 -20.66 40.48 8.34
CA ARG A 714 -21.99 40.17 8.89
C ARG A 714 -21.90 39.25 10.10
N LEU A 715 -21.08 38.20 10.04
CA LEU A 715 -20.83 37.29 11.16
C LEU A 715 -20.22 38.03 12.36
N LEU A 716 -19.23 38.89 12.13
CA LEU A 716 -18.60 39.67 13.19
C LEU A 716 -19.54 40.70 13.83
N ILE A 717 -20.40 41.34 13.04
CA ILE A 717 -21.43 42.25 13.54
C ILE A 717 -22.44 41.48 14.39
N ASN A 718 -22.95 40.36 13.91
CA ASN A 718 -23.94 39.54 14.63
C ASN A 718 -23.38 38.93 15.92
N THR A 719 -22.06 38.78 16.03
CA THR A 719 -21.37 38.31 17.24
C THR A 719 -21.01 39.44 18.22
N ASN A 720 -21.39 40.69 17.92
CA ASN A 720 -21.02 41.91 18.65
C ASN A 720 -19.50 42.12 18.75
N SER A 721 -18.77 41.74 17.69
CA SER A 721 -17.30 41.84 17.63
C SER A 721 -16.80 43.16 17.02
N GLY A 722 -17.70 44.06 16.61
CA GLY A 722 -17.35 45.34 15.98
C GLY A 722 -17.61 46.54 16.88
N PHE A 723 -16.65 47.44 17.00
CA PHE A 723 -16.75 48.70 17.76
C PHE A 723 -16.55 49.91 16.86
N GLY A 724 -17.33 50.97 17.10
CA GLY A 724 -17.36 52.17 16.29
C GLY A 724 -17.37 53.47 17.09
N LEU A 725 -16.79 54.52 16.50
CA LEU A 725 -17.00 55.91 16.88
C LEU A 725 -17.96 56.56 15.90
N TYR A 726 -18.91 57.30 16.44
CA TYR A 726 -19.97 57.96 15.68
C TYR A 726 -19.92 59.46 15.90
N LEU A 727 -20.06 60.24 14.83
CA LEU A 727 -20.26 61.68 14.87
C LEU A 727 -21.64 61.98 14.28
N ASN A 728 -22.54 62.56 15.08
CA ASN A 728 -23.92 62.84 14.65
C ASN A 728 -24.61 61.60 14.03
N ASN A 729 -24.47 60.44 14.69
CA ASN A 729 -24.94 59.12 14.24
C ASN A 729 -24.28 58.52 12.99
N ALA A 730 -23.31 59.19 12.35
CA ALA A 730 -22.54 58.61 11.26
C ALA A 730 -21.31 57.87 11.79
N LEU A 731 -21.07 56.64 11.34
CA LEU A 731 -19.88 55.85 11.69
C LEU A 731 -18.61 56.45 11.05
N ILE A 732 -17.67 56.94 11.86
CA ILE A 732 -16.46 57.63 11.38
C ILE A 732 -15.14 56.87 11.63
N SER A 733 -15.14 55.89 12.54
CA SER A 733 -13.99 55.02 12.79
C SER A 733 -14.47 53.69 13.38
N TRP A 734 -13.88 52.58 12.99
CA TRP A 734 -14.25 51.24 13.49
C TRP A 734 -13.04 50.31 13.63
N VAL A 735 -13.23 49.27 14.43
CA VAL A 735 -12.32 48.14 14.61
C VAL A 735 -13.15 46.89 14.90
N PHE A 736 -12.69 45.75 14.41
CA PHE A 736 -13.33 44.46 14.64
C PHE A 736 -12.40 43.54 15.39
N ILE A 737 -12.97 42.62 16.16
CA ILE A 737 -12.30 41.43 16.64
C ILE A 737 -12.54 40.31 15.62
N LYS A 738 -11.49 39.58 15.26
CA LYS A 738 -11.57 38.42 14.38
C LYS A 738 -12.06 37.18 15.13
N GLU A 739 -12.57 36.19 14.41
CA GLU A 739 -12.97 34.87 14.90
C GLU A 739 -11.85 34.08 15.60
N THR A 740 -10.59 34.49 15.42
CA THR A 740 -9.41 33.94 16.12
C THR A 740 -8.89 34.83 17.25
N GLY A 741 -9.57 35.95 17.55
CA GLY A 741 -9.21 36.90 18.60
C GLY A 741 -8.50 38.21 18.21
N PRO A 742 -7.63 38.32 17.19
CA PRO A 742 -6.91 39.58 16.96
C PRO A 742 -7.84 40.72 16.53
N LEU A 743 -7.48 41.95 16.92
CA LEU A 743 -8.04 43.17 16.36
C LEU A 743 -7.71 43.24 14.87
N GLN A 744 -8.73 43.44 14.05
CA GLN A 744 -8.64 43.59 12.61
C GLN A 744 -9.43 44.81 12.14
N HIS A 745 -9.08 45.26 10.93
CA HIS A 745 -9.81 46.31 10.23
C HIS A 745 -10.00 47.61 11.04
N LEU A 746 -8.94 48.05 11.74
CA LEU A 746 -8.91 49.39 12.29
C LEU A 746 -8.92 50.41 11.15
N TYR A 747 -10.00 51.18 11.04
CA TYR A 747 -10.18 52.16 9.98
C TYR A 747 -10.79 53.46 10.51
N THR A 748 -10.39 54.57 9.91
CA THR A 748 -10.97 55.90 10.12
C THR A 748 -11.23 56.52 8.75
N VAL A 749 -12.46 57.01 8.53
CA VAL A 749 -12.90 57.70 7.31
C VAL A 749 -11.96 58.87 7.01
N GLU A 750 -11.66 59.11 5.74
CA GLU A 750 -10.52 59.93 5.30
C GLU A 750 -10.53 61.34 5.89
N GLU A 751 -11.71 61.98 5.91
CA GLU A 751 -11.98 63.33 6.44
C GLU A 751 -11.81 63.42 7.96
N HIS A 752 -11.77 62.27 8.64
CA HIS A 752 -11.63 62.14 10.08
C HIS A 752 -10.25 61.63 10.52
N ARG A 753 -9.33 61.36 9.58
CA ARG A 753 -7.95 60.94 9.89
C ARG A 753 -7.15 62.07 10.56
N LYS A 754 -6.06 61.70 11.25
CA LYS A 754 -5.16 62.61 12.00
C LYS A 754 -5.81 63.40 13.16
N LYS A 755 -7.04 63.07 13.56
CA LYS A 755 -7.75 63.66 14.71
C LYS A 755 -7.67 62.83 16.00
N GLY A 756 -6.89 61.75 16.01
CA GLY A 756 -6.72 60.85 17.16
C GLY A 756 -7.79 59.77 17.33
N TYR A 757 -8.79 59.68 16.42
CA TYR A 757 -9.90 58.72 16.57
C TYR A 757 -9.50 57.25 16.56
N GLY A 758 -8.52 56.84 15.74
CA GLY A 758 -8.04 55.45 15.76
C GLY A 758 -7.39 55.06 17.10
N GLU A 759 -6.64 55.98 17.72
CA GLU A 759 -6.06 55.79 19.05
C GLU A 759 -7.16 55.72 20.12
N LEU A 760 -8.12 56.65 20.07
CA LEU A 760 -9.26 56.70 20.99
C LEU A 760 -10.08 55.41 20.93
N LEU A 761 -10.40 54.95 19.71
CA LEU A 761 -11.18 53.73 19.48
C LEU A 761 -10.46 52.49 20.01
N LEU A 762 -9.16 52.35 19.77
CA LEU A 762 -8.37 51.25 20.32
C LEU A 762 -8.41 51.25 21.84
N LYS A 763 -8.19 52.39 22.51
CA LYS A 763 -8.26 52.47 23.98
C LYS A 763 -9.63 52.03 24.51
N LEU A 764 -10.72 52.46 23.88
CA LEU A 764 -12.09 52.10 24.29
C LEU A 764 -12.39 50.61 24.08
N ALA A 765 -12.09 50.08 22.88
CA ALA A 765 -12.31 48.66 22.56
C ALA A 765 -11.42 47.74 23.43
N SER A 766 -10.14 48.07 23.57
CA SER A 766 -9.21 47.32 24.42
C SER A 766 -9.60 47.37 25.90
N LYS A 767 -10.12 48.50 26.41
CA LYS A 767 -10.62 48.60 27.78
C LYS A 767 -11.75 47.61 28.08
N ILE A 768 -12.67 47.41 27.14
CA ILE A 768 -13.77 46.44 27.30
C ILE A 768 -13.22 45.03 27.43
N TRP A 769 -12.31 44.65 26.53
CA TRP A 769 -11.72 43.32 26.51
C TRP A 769 -10.80 43.01 27.68
N LEU A 770 -9.96 43.96 28.09
CA LEU A 770 -9.13 43.80 29.28
C LEU A 770 -9.97 43.64 30.55
N LYS A 771 -11.11 44.36 30.64
CA LYS A 771 -12.06 44.20 31.77
C LYS A 771 -12.71 42.81 31.80
N GLU A 772 -12.88 42.17 30.64
CA GLU A 772 -13.37 40.79 30.52
C GLU A 772 -12.25 39.74 30.72
N GLY A 773 -11.00 40.16 30.99
CA GLY A 773 -9.86 39.25 31.14
C GLY A 773 -9.37 38.64 29.82
N LYS A 774 -9.73 39.24 28.67
CA LYS A 774 -9.37 38.75 27.34
C LYS A 774 -8.05 39.35 26.85
N PRO A 775 -7.22 38.58 26.15
CA PRO A 775 -5.99 39.11 25.56
C PRO A 775 -6.30 40.06 24.41
N VAL A 776 -5.57 41.17 24.35
CA VAL A 776 -5.73 42.18 23.30
C VAL A 776 -4.49 42.20 22.43
N PHE A 777 -4.64 41.83 21.16
CA PHE A 777 -3.53 41.80 20.21
C PHE A 777 -4.00 42.11 18.79
N ALA A 778 -3.07 42.45 17.90
CA ALA A 778 -3.34 42.80 16.52
C ALA A 778 -2.20 42.31 15.61
N PHE A 779 -2.52 42.06 14.34
CA PHE A 779 -1.54 41.76 13.32
C PHE A 779 -1.44 42.90 12.32
N CYS A 780 -0.22 43.35 12.03
CA CYS A 780 0.00 44.49 11.16
C CYS A 780 1.17 44.23 10.20
N PHE A 781 1.02 44.59 8.93
CA PHE A 781 2.14 44.60 8.01
C PHE A 781 3.12 45.71 8.37
N LYS A 782 4.43 45.42 8.27
CA LYS A 782 5.51 46.38 8.58
C LYS A 782 5.42 47.69 7.78
N ASP A 783 4.88 47.63 6.57
CA ASP A 783 4.71 48.77 5.67
C ASP A 783 3.50 49.66 6.01
N ASN A 784 2.57 49.18 6.83
CA ASN A 784 1.50 50.01 7.41
C ASN A 784 2.02 50.82 8.61
N VAL A 785 2.98 51.70 8.33
CA VAL A 785 3.70 52.53 9.31
C VAL A 785 2.73 53.33 10.20
N SER A 786 1.60 53.78 9.63
CA SER A 786 0.58 54.52 10.37
C SER A 786 -0.06 53.67 11.48
N ALA A 787 -0.50 52.45 11.16
CA ALA A 787 -1.10 51.55 12.14
C ALA A 787 -0.07 51.11 13.19
N CYS A 788 1.14 50.72 12.79
CA CYS A 788 2.22 50.37 13.73
C CYS A 788 2.52 51.51 14.73
N LYS A 789 2.54 52.77 14.28
CA LYS A 789 2.73 53.93 15.16
C LYS A 789 1.58 54.08 16.16
N VAL A 790 0.34 53.88 15.72
CA VAL A 790 -0.83 53.98 16.60
C VAL A 790 -0.82 52.86 17.64
N TYR A 791 -0.54 51.61 17.26
CA TYR A 791 -0.43 50.49 18.21
C TYR A 791 0.63 50.76 19.28
N ARG A 792 1.84 51.17 18.89
CA ARG A 792 2.90 51.53 19.85
C ARG A 792 2.51 52.70 20.76
N LYS A 793 1.82 53.70 20.21
CA LYS A 793 1.35 54.87 20.99
C LYS A 793 0.29 54.49 22.04
N VAL A 794 -0.58 53.52 21.73
CA VAL A 794 -1.59 53.01 22.67
C VAL A 794 -0.96 52.14 23.78
N GLY A 795 0.23 51.58 23.54
CA GLY A 795 0.97 50.77 24.50
C GLY A 795 1.18 49.32 24.07
N PHE A 796 0.84 48.95 22.82
CA PHE A 796 1.10 47.61 22.33
C PHE A 796 2.61 47.37 22.14
N LEU A 797 3.08 46.23 22.62
CA LEU A 797 4.44 45.72 22.48
C LEU A 797 4.55 44.78 21.27
N PRO A 798 5.67 44.78 20.53
CA PRO A 798 5.86 43.84 19.43
C PRO A 798 6.06 42.40 19.96
N GLY A 799 5.36 41.45 19.36
CA GLY A 799 5.50 40.01 19.58
C GLY A 799 6.21 39.30 18.43
N GLU A 800 6.02 37.98 18.32
CA GLU A 800 6.61 37.18 17.23
C GLU A 800 6.04 37.57 15.85
N GLN A 801 6.86 37.43 14.81
CA GLN A 801 6.39 37.53 13.44
C GLN A 801 5.63 36.27 13.03
N ILE A 802 4.57 36.48 12.25
CA ILE A 802 3.73 35.41 11.71
C ILE A 802 3.56 35.59 10.21
N ALA A 803 3.17 34.53 9.51
CA ALA A 803 2.92 34.60 8.07
C ALA A 803 1.63 33.88 7.67
N TRP A 804 1.17 34.16 6.46
CA TRP A 804 0.16 33.33 5.79
C TRP A 804 0.89 32.29 4.95
N CYS A 805 0.57 31.02 5.16
CA CYS A 805 1.09 29.94 4.33
C CYS A 805 -0.01 29.43 3.41
N TYR A 806 0.28 29.30 2.13
CA TYR A 806 -0.60 28.66 1.15
C TYR A 806 0.06 27.37 0.70
N LEU A 807 -0.70 26.28 0.82
CA LEU A 807 -0.30 24.97 0.35
C LEU A 807 -1.20 24.56 -0.80
N ASN A 808 -0.59 24.23 -1.94
CA ASN A 808 -1.31 23.79 -3.14
C ASN A 808 -0.68 22.49 -3.63
N LYS A 809 -1.48 21.64 -4.26
CA LYS A 809 -0.94 20.49 -4.99
C LYS A 809 0.13 20.96 -5.98
N LYS A 810 1.26 20.26 -6.04
CA LYS A 810 2.29 20.53 -7.05
C LYS A 810 1.68 20.42 -8.44
N GLU A 811 1.93 21.41 -9.30
CA GLU A 811 1.64 21.26 -10.72
C GLU A 811 2.48 20.09 -11.25
N GLN A 812 1.83 18.99 -11.60
CA GLN A 812 2.52 17.85 -12.19
C GLN A 812 2.99 18.22 -13.59
N ASP A 813 4.28 17.98 -13.85
CA ASP A 813 4.83 18.13 -15.20
C ASP A 813 4.07 17.22 -16.18
N SER A 814 3.99 17.64 -17.44
CA SER A 814 3.36 16.84 -18.48
C SER A 814 4.13 15.56 -18.77
N LEU A 815 5.42 15.47 -18.43
CA LEU A 815 6.15 14.21 -18.31
C LEU A 815 6.14 13.73 -16.85
N GLN A 816 5.34 12.70 -16.58
CA GLN A 816 5.22 12.12 -15.25
C GLN A 816 6.16 10.93 -15.09
N ARG A 817 6.99 10.96 -14.05
CA ARG A 817 7.99 9.90 -13.78
C ARG A 817 7.27 8.58 -13.49
N LEU A 818 7.65 7.53 -14.20
CA LEU A 818 7.11 6.19 -13.98
C LEU A 818 8.07 5.37 -13.09
N PRO A 819 7.60 4.89 -11.92
CA PRO A 819 8.43 4.08 -11.04
C PRO A 819 8.69 2.69 -11.64
N ILE A 820 9.82 2.06 -11.27
CA ILE A 820 10.32 0.80 -11.89
C ILE A 820 9.28 -0.33 -11.80
N GLU A 821 8.47 -0.34 -10.74
CA GLU A 821 7.41 -1.34 -10.51
C GLU A 821 6.33 -1.33 -11.60
N LYS A 822 6.17 -0.20 -12.29
CA LYS A 822 5.20 -0.02 -13.38
C LYS A 822 5.79 -0.16 -14.78
N TRP A 823 7.10 -0.39 -14.91
CA TRP A 823 7.73 -0.53 -16.23
C TRP A 823 7.19 -1.73 -17.03
N SER A 824 6.67 -2.76 -16.35
CA SER A 824 6.00 -3.89 -16.99
C SER A 824 4.77 -3.49 -17.80
N GLU A 825 4.06 -2.42 -17.42
CA GLU A 825 2.92 -1.88 -18.15
C GLU A 825 3.36 -1.28 -19.49
N LEU A 826 4.44 -0.49 -19.49
CA LEU A 826 5.07 0.03 -20.73
C LEU A 826 5.61 -1.10 -21.61
N GLN A 827 6.26 -2.10 -21.00
CA GLN A 827 6.73 -3.27 -21.74
C GLN A 827 5.58 -4.01 -22.44
N ALA A 828 4.43 -4.16 -21.78
CA ALA A 828 3.24 -4.75 -22.40
C ALA A 828 2.73 -3.90 -23.58
N ALA A 829 2.69 -2.57 -23.43
CA ALA A 829 2.30 -1.66 -24.51
C ALA A 829 3.24 -1.75 -25.73
N PHE A 830 4.56 -1.75 -25.52
CA PHE A 830 5.52 -1.92 -26.61
C PHE A 830 5.52 -3.33 -27.22
N LYS A 831 5.16 -4.35 -26.44
CA LYS A 831 5.01 -5.71 -26.96
C LYS A 831 3.81 -5.84 -27.89
N ALA A 832 2.74 -5.05 -27.66
CA ALA A 832 1.59 -4.99 -28.56
C ALA A 832 1.94 -4.36 -29.91
N ASP A 833 2.95 -3.49 -29.95
CA ASP A 833 3.46 -2.80 -31.14
C ASP A 833 4.75 -3.44 -31.68
N TRP A 834 4.77 -4.77 -31.76
CA TRP A 834 5.93 -5.52 -32.23
C TRP A 834 6.00 -5.57 -33.76
N PRO A 835 7.18 -5.40 -34.39
CA PRO A 835 8.52 -5.25 -33.80
C PRO A 835 8.96 -3.81 -33.54
N ARG A 836 8.14 -2.79 -33.83
CA ARG A 836 8.54 -1.37 -33.68
C ARG A 836 8.93 -1.02 -32.25
N GLY A 837 8.20 -1.53 -31.26
CA GLY A 837 8.44 -1.33 -29.83
C GLY A 837 9.63 -2.10 -29.23
N ILE A 838 10.40 -2.85 -30.03
CA ILE A 838 11.49 -3.72 -29.53
C ILE A 838 12.54 -2.96 -28.71
N SER A 839 12.92 -1.75 -29.12
CA SER A 839 13.89 -0.90 -28.44
C SER A 839 13.36 -0.40 -27.09
N GLY A 840 12.09 0.01 -27.03
CA GLY A 840 11.44 0.45 -25.79
C GLY A 840 11.31 -0.69 -24.80
N PHE A 841 10.83 -1.85 -25.27
CA PHE A 841 10.72 -3.07 -24.47
C PHE A 841 12.06 -3.51 -23.88
N ALA A 842 13.08 -3.62 -24.72
CA ALA A 842 14.40 -4.13 -24.33
C ALA A 842 15.19 -3.14 -23.48
N ALA A 843 15.04 -1.82 -23.69
CA ALA A 843 15.63 -0.81 -22.82
C ALA A 843 15.11 -0.95 -21.38
N LEU A 844 13.80 -1.05 -21.18
CA LEU A 844 13.21 -1.23 -19.84
C LEU A 844 13.71 -2.52 -19.17
N GLU A 845 13.82 -3.62 -19.92
CA GLU A 845 14.33 -4.90 -19.40
C GLU A 845 15.80 -4.80 -18.96
N VAL A 846 16.66 -4.23 -19.81
CA VAL A 846 18.10 -4.10 -19.53
C VAL A 846 18.33 -3.15 -18.36
N GLN A 847 17.65 -2.01 -18.32
CA GLN A 847 17.80 -1.03 -17.24
C GLN A 847 17.31 -1.56 -15.90
N LYS A 848 16.18 -2.27 -15.88
CA LYS A 848 15.68 -2.91 -14.66
C LYS A 848 16.69 -3.90 -14.10
N ARG A 849 17.25 -4.76 -14.97
CA ARG A 849 18.29 -5.73 -14.59
C ARG A 849 19.56 -5.05 -14.05
N TRP A 850 20.00 -3.96 -14.67
CA TRP A 850 21.17 -3.23 -14.19
C TRP A 850 20.92 -2.59 -12.81
N ALA A 851 19.74 -2.02 -12.59
CA ALA A 851 19.34 -1.49 -11.28
C ALA A 851 19.30 -2.60 -10.21
N GLU A 852 18.75 -3.78 -10.52
CA GLU A 852 18.75 -4.95 -9.63
C GLU A 852 20.16 -5.46 -9.27
N GLN A 853 21.13 -5.22 -10.16
CA GLN A 853 22.55 -5.53 -9.94
C GLN A 853 23.30 -4.42 -9.15
N GLY A 854 22.62 -3.33 -8.78
CA GLY A 854 23.20 -2.19 -8.07
C GLY A 854 23.87 -1.15 -8.98
N PHE A 855 23.67 -1.23 -10.30
CA PHE A 855 24.16 -0.24 -11.26
C PHE A 855 23.05 0.78 -11.58
N ASP A 856 22.84 1.73 -10.67
CA ASP A 856 21.99 2.90 -10.92
C ASP A 856 22.85 4.10 -11.32
N TYR A 857 22.56 4.68 -12.48
CA TYR A 857 23.22 5.87 -13.01
C TYR A 857 22.20 6.96 -13.39
N ASP A 858 21.04 6.98 -12.73
CA ASP A 858 19.96 7.95 -12.89
C ASP A 858 19.25 7.89 -14.26
N PHE A 859 18.99 6.66 -14.75
CA PHE A 859 18.12 6.43 -15.90
C PHE A 859 16.65 6.66 -15.51
N ARG A 860 16.04 7.73 -16.01
CA ARG A 860 14.70 8.17 -15.61
C ARG A 860 13.69 7.96 -16.72
N VAL A 861 12.63 7.21 -16.43
CA VAL A 861 11.55 6.92 -17.38
C VAL A 861 10.32 7.78 -17.06
N TYR A 862 9.76 8.42 -18.08
CA TYR A 862 8.57 9.25 -17.98
C TYR A 862 7.50 8.82 -19.00
N CYS A 863 6.23 9.02 -18.63
CA CYS A 863 5.08 8.88 -19.52
C CYS A 863 4.40 10.24 -19.72
N PRO A 864 4.04 10.63 -20.96
CA PRO A 864 3.20 11.79 -21.19
C PRO A 864 1.87 11.68 -20.42
N PHE A 865 1.64 12.62 -19.51
CA PHE A 865 0.49 12.70 -18.62
C PHE A 865 0.29 11.46 -17.74
N GLY A 866 1.34 10.66 -17.52
CA GLY A 866 1.29 9.45 -16.70
C GLY A 866 0.63 8.25 -17.36
N ASP A 867 0.23 8.35 -18.63
CA ASP A 867 -0.42 7.26 -19.37
C ASP A 867 0.59 6.53 -20.26
N VAL A 868 0.73 5.22 -20.04
CA VAL A 868 1.66 4.35 -20.76
C VAL A 868 1.34 4.25 -22.26
N LEU A 869 0.09 4.48 -22.66
CA LEU A 869 -0.32 4.46 -24.06
C LEU A 869 0.14 5.70 -24.84
N ASN A 870 0.47 6.80 -24.14
CA ASN A 870 1.02 7.99 -24.77
C ASN A 870 2.52 7.87 -25.08
N GLY A 871 3.18 6.82 -24.59
CA GLY A 871 4.57 6.50 -24.88
C GLY A 871 5.52 6.72 -23.70
N MET A 872 6.80 6.56 -24.01
CA MET A 872 7.92 6.62 -23.09
C MET A 872 8.88 7.72 -23.53
N VAL A 873 9.31 8.52 -22.57
CA VAL A 873 10.44 9.44 -22.69
C VAL A 873 11.44 9.06 -21.60
N ALA A 874 12.52 8.37 -21.97
CA ALA A 874 13.53 7.94 -21.01
C ALA A 874 14.80 8.80 -21.16
N VAL A 875 15.17 9.49 -20.09
CA VAL A 875 16.25 10.49 -20.06
C VAL A 875 17.51 9.88 -19.45
N ASN A 876 18.62 9.99 -20.20
CA ASN A 876 19.95 9.58 -19.79
C ASN A 876 20.93 10.76 -19.93
N GLU A 877 21.49 11.24 -18.82
CA GLU A 877 22.38 12.40 -18.83
C GLU A 877 23.84 11.96 -19.01
N LYS A 878 24.44 12.25 -20.18
CA LYS A 878 25.79 11.82 -20.56
C LYS A 878 26.85 12.90 -20.33
N GLY A 879 26.65 13.73 -19.31
CA GLY A 879 27.55 14.84 -18.96
C GLY A 879 27.29 16.08 -19.82
N THR A 880 27.74 16.09 -21.08
CA THR A 880 27.61 17.28 -21.96
C THR A 880 26.32 17.33 -22.78
N PHE A 881 25.58 16.22 -22.86
CA PHE A 881 24.35 16.11 -23.65
C PHE A 881 23.35 15.15 -22.97
N TYR A 882 22.08 15.23 -23.37
CA TYR A 882 21.08 14.22 -23.05
C TYR A 882 20.98 13.17 -24.15
N GLU A 883 21.02 11.90 -23.79
CA GLU A 883 20.55 10.80 -24.64
C GLU A 883 19.12 10.47 -24.20
N ILE A 884 18.13 10.74 -25.04
CA ILE A 884 16.71 10.55 -24.70
C ILE A 884 16.08 9.48 -25.59
N ILE A 885 15.68 8.36 -25.01
CA ILE A 885 14.97 7.30 -25.75
C ILE A 885 13.48 7.65 -25.75
N ILE A 886 12.95 7.95 -26.94
CA ILE A 886 11.53 8.26 -27.13
C ILE A 886 10.88 7.14 -27.94
N GLN A 887 9.78 6.57 -27.41
CA GLN A 887 9.02 5.49 -28.04
C GLN A 887 7.53 5.73 -27.82
N CYS A 888 6.70 5.49 -28.84
CA CYS A 888 5.24 5.58 -28.73
C CYS A 888 4.63 4.25 -29.22
N PRO A 889 3.78 3.56 -28.43
CA PRO A 889 3.26 2.23 -28.74
C PRO A 889 2.15 2.25 -29.81
N ASN A 890 1.95 3.38 -30.49
CA ASN A 890 1.00 3.56 -31.58
C ASN A 890 1.44 4.77 -32.44
N ASP A 891 0.72 5.02 -33.54
CA ASP A 891 1.04 6.12 -34.46
C ASP A 891 0.54 7.50 -33.98
N ASP A 892 -0.34 7.56 -32.98
CA ASP A 892 -0.87 8.82 -32.45
C ASP A 892 0.10 9.45 -31.44
N THR A 893 0.91 10.39 -31.94
CA THR A 893 1.89 11.12 -31.13
C THR A 893 1.33 12.38 -30.49
N THR A 894 0.03 12.68 -30.60
CA THR A 894 -0.54 13.98 -30.17
C THR A 894 -0.24 14.31 -28.71
N LYS A 895 -0.41 13.34 -27.81
CA LYS A 895 -0.12 13.52 -26.37
C LYS A 895 1.35 13.57 -26.05
N LEU A 896 2.17 12.84 -26.81
CA LEU A 896 3.62 12.91 -26.70
C LEU A 896 4.13 14.30 -27.13
N GLU A 897 3.62 14.85 -28.23
CA GLU A 897 3.93 16.20 -28.71
C GLU A 897 3.53 17.26 -27.69
N GLU A 898 2.30 17.19 -27.14
CA GLU A 898 1.81 18.11 -26.11
C GLU A 898 2.72 18.10 -24.87
N ALA A 899 3.14 16.91 -24.41
CA ALA A 899 4.00 16.79 -23.25
C ALA A 899 5.42 17.31 -23.52
N LEU A 900 6.06 16.93 -24.63
CA LEU A 900 7.41 17.40 -24.97
C LEU A 900 7.49 18.94 -25.11
N LYS A 901 6.39 19.58 -25.54
CA LYS A 901 6.31 21.05 -25.63
C LYS A 901 6.17 21.78 -24.29
N THR A 902 5.54 21.13 -23.32
CA THR A 902 5.15 21.77 -22.05
C THR A 902 6.01 21.32 -20.87
N THR A 903 6.80 20.27 -21.05
CA THR A 903 7.65 19.70 -20.00
C THR A 903 8.77 20.65 -19.57
N LYS A 904 9.07 20.60 -18.28
CA LYS A 904 10.21 21.23 -17.63
C LYS A 904 11.26 20.17 -17.23
N VAL A 905 11.04 18.89 -17.54
CA VAL A 905 11.96 17.78 -17.26
C VAL A 905 13.18 17.82 -18.19
N ILE A 906 12.96 18.21 -19.45
CA ILE A 906 14.01 18.28 -20.47
C ILE A 906 14.49 19.74 -20.59
N ASP A 907 15.77 19.95 -20.35
CA ASP A 907 16.44 21.22 -20.63
C ASP A 907 16.87 21.25 -22.11
N TRP A 908 16.00 21.80 -22.96
CA TRP A 908 16.21 21.93 -24.41
C TRP A 908 17.35 22.88 -24.80
N GLU A 909 17.96 23.58 -23.84
CA GLU A 909 19.18 24.38 -24.07
C GLU A 909 20.43 23.51 -24.23
N ARG A 910 20.39 22.27 -23.74
CA ARG A 910 21.47 21.30 -23.90
C ARG A 910 21.35 20.57 -25.23
N GLU A 911 22.46 20.04 -25.72
CA GLU A 911 22.45 19.10 -26.84
C GLU A 911 21.61 17.86 -26.45
N VAL A 912 20.63 17.51 -27.29
CA VAL A 912 19.77 16.34 -27.10
C VAL A 912 19.94 15.40 -28.28
N ILE A 913 20.26 14.14 -27.99
CA ILE A 913 20.32 13.05 -28.95
C ILE A 913 19.16 12.12 -28.66
N VAL A 914 18.29 11.91 -29.66
CA VAL A 914 17.23 10.90 -29.60
C VAL A 914 17.65 9.71 -30.46
N PRO A 915 18.28 8.67 -29.88
CA PRO A 915 18.68 7.50 -30.63
C PRO A 915 17.49 6.59 -30.88
N TYR A 916 17.55 5.84 -31.98
CA TYR A 916 16.60 4.78 -32.31
C TYR A 916 15.14 5.24 -32.43
N ALA A 917 14.93 6.49 -32.85
CA ALA A 917 13.61 7.06 -33.07
C ALA A 917 12.94 6.34 -34.24
N PRO A 918 11.79 5.67 -34.04
CA PRO A 918 10.98 5.18 -35.15
C PRO A 918 10.33 6.35 -35.90
N GLN A 919 9.80 6.09 -37.10
CA GLN A 919 9.35 7.16 -38.00
C GLN A 919 8.25 8.05 -37.42
N ASN A 920 7.34 7.50 -36.59
CA ASN A 920 6.31 8.28 -35.87
C ASN A 920 6.95 9.26 -34.88
N VAL A 921 7.97 8.84 -34.14
CA VAL A 921 8.72 9.71 -33.21
C VAL A 921 9.52 10.77 -33.96
N VAL A 922 10.15 10.42 -35.09
CA VAL A 922 10.82 11.40 -35.96
C VAL A 922 9.85 12.49 -36.42
N ASN A 923 8.65 12.10 -36.85
CA ASN A 923 7.62 13.06 -37.26
C ASN A 923 7.15 13.92 -36.08
N CYS A 924 6.95 13.33 -34.91
CA CYS A 924 6.63 14.04 -33.66
C CYS A 924 7.66 15.12 -33.35
N LEU A 925 8.95 14.78 -33.34
CA LEU A 925 10.04 15.74 -33.09
C LEU A 925 10.06 16.87 -34.12
N ARG A 926 9.86 16.55 -35.40
CA ARG A 926 9.80 17.55 -36.47
C ARG A 926 8.63 18.52 -36.29
N ASN A 927 7.48 18.03 -35.83
CA ASN A 927 6.28 18.85 -35.60
C ASN A 927 6.51 19.88 -34.48
N ILE A 928 7.24 19.50 -33.42
CA ILE A 928 7.41 20.34 -32.23
C ILE A 928 8.70 21.18 -32.24
N ALA A 929 9.66 20.91 -33.14
CA ALA A 929 11.00 21.48 -33.11
C ALA A 929 11.01 23.02 -33.01
N GLN A 930 10.13 23.71 -33.75
CA GLN A 930 10.02 25.17 -33.69
C GLN A 930 9.48 25.67 -32.35
N GLU A 931 8.50 24.96 -31.77
CA GLU A 931 7.86 25.34 -30.50
C GLU A 931 8.80 25.14 -29.30
N ILE A 932 9.65 24.11 -29.34
CA ILE A 932 10.66 23.85 -28.29
C ILE A 932 11.99 24.59 -28.52
N GLY A 933 12.12 25.35 -29.61
CA GLY A 933 13.27 26.22 -29.87
C GLY A 933 14.55 25.52 -30.37
N VAL A 934 14.43 24.33 -30.96
CA VAL A 934 15.58 23.55 -31.46
C VAL A 934 15.64 23.51 -33.00
N GLU A 935 16.85 23.38 -33.52
CA GLU A 935 17.15 22.99 -34.89
C GLU A 935 17.38 21.48 -34.95
N GLU A 936 16.61 20.81 -35.81
CA GLU A 936 16.81 19.41 -36.13
C GLU A 936 18.02 19.27 -37.05
N ALA A 937 19.09 18.68 -36.54
CA ALA A 937 20.29 18.36 -37.29
C ALA A 937 20.27 16.86 -37.65
N GLU A 938 20.39 16.61 -38.95
CA GLU A 938 20.83 15.37 -39.61
C GLU A 938 20.21 14.05 -39.11
N HIS A 939 19.39 13.43 -39.95
CA HIS A 939 18.93 12.06 -39.75
C HIS A 939 19.95 11.07 -40.30
N ASP A 940 20.59 10.31 -39.42
CA ASP A 940 21.31 9.13 -39.84
C ASP A 940 20.36 7.92 -39.82
N PRO A 941 19.90 7.41 -40.99
CA PRO A 941 19.03 6.25 -41.04
C PRO A 941 19.83 4.97 -40.74
N LEU A 942 19.37 4.22 -39.73
CA LEU A 942 19.89 2.89 -39.42
C LEU A 942 18.90 1.82 -39.87
N GLU A 943 19.42 0.76 -40.48
CA GLU A 943 18.66 -0.46 -40.76
C GLU A 943 18.52 -1.26 -39.46
N THR A 944 17.29 -1.66 -39.14
CA THR A 944 16.99 -2.54 -38.00
C THR A 944 17.04 -3.99 -38.46
N PHE A 945 17.78 -4.83 -37.74
CA PHE A 945 17.93 -6.26 -37.99
C PHE A 945 17.43 -7.03 -36.77
N ILE A 946 16.49 -7.94 -36.93
CA ILE A 946 15.88 -8.72 -35.84
C ILE A 946 16.04 -10.22 -36.13
N LEU A 947 16.46 -10.98 -35.14
CA LEU A 947 16.58 -12.43 -35.20
C LEU A 947 15.52 -13.04 -34.29
N GLU A 948 14.42 -13.53 -34.87
CA GLU A 948 13.30 -14.10 -34.12
C GLU A 948 13.60 -15.53 -33.64
N GLU A 949 14.14 -16.35 -34.54
CA GLU A 949 14.53 -17.74 -34.26
C GLU A 949 15.85 -18.05 -34.97
N ALA A 950 16.72 -18.84 -34.32
CA ALA A 950 17.95 -19.28 -34.94
C ALA A 950 18.37 -20.68 -34.45
N THR A 951 18.57 -21.58 -35.40
CA THR A 951 19.15 -22.92 -35.19
C THR A 951 20.65 -22.87 -35.51
N PHE A 952 21.44 -22.17 -34.70
CA PHE A 952 22.91 -22.22 -34.84
C PHE A 952 23.43 -23.56 -34.29
N GLU A 953 23.40 -24.60 -35.12
CA GLU A 953 23.99 -25.93 -34.83
C GLU A 953 25.52 -25.87 -34.82
N ASP A 954 26.14 -26.50 -33.80
CA ASP A 954 27.59 -26.73 -33.62
C ASP A 954 28.55 -25.62 -34.10
N VAL A 955 28.47 -24.43 -33.49
CA VAL A 955 29.44 -23.34 -33.71
C VAL A 955 30.81 -23.75 -33.16
N SER A 956 31.68 -24.30 -34.02
CA SER A 956 33.06 -24.67 -33.68
C SER A 956 33.99 -23.44 -33.73
N LEU A 957 34.85 -23.32 -32.72
CA LEU A 957 35.88 -22.30 -32.66
C LEU A 957 37.13 -22.78 -33.42
N PRO A 958 37.77 -21.92 -34.25
CA PRO A 958 39.05 -22.25 -34.88
C PRO A 958 40.15 -22.52 -33.83
N PRO A 959 41.21 -23.28 -34.17
CA PRO A 959 42.32 -23.53 -33.26
C PRO A 959 42.93 -22.23 -32.72
N ASN A 960 43.20 -22.21 -31.40
CA ASN A 960 43.75 -21.05 -30.68
C ASN A 960 42.82 -19.83 -30.61
N ILE A 961 41.52 -20.00 -30.83
CA ILE A 961 40.50 -18.97 -30.59
C ILE A 961 39.63 -19.40 -29.42
N THR A 962 39.44 -18.51 -28.45
CA THR A 962 38.51 -18.70 -27.33
C THR A 962 37.40 -17.65 -27.37
N PHE A 963 36.25 -17.97 -26.78
CA PHE A 963 35.12 -17.06 -26.61
C PHE A 963 34.94 -16.77 -25.12
N GLY A 964 34.67 -15.52 -24.76
CA GLY A 964 34.51 -15.14 -23.36
C GLY A 964 34.01 -13.70 -23.17
N PRO A 965 33.78 -13.29 -21.91
CA PRO A 965 33.39 -11.92 -21.59
C PRO A 965 34.56 -10.96 -21.81
N ILE A 966 34.24 -9.71 -22.15
CA ILE A 966 35.22 -8.62 -22.20
C ILE A 966 35.46 -8.14 -20.76
N THR A 967 36.72 -8.00 -20.38
CA THR A 967 37.15 -7.51 -19.06
C THR A 967 37.70 -6.09 -19.13
N LEU A 968 37.88 -5.43 -17.97
CA LEU A 968 38.40 -4.06 -17.87
C LEU A 968 39.80 -3.86 -18.48
N GLU A 969 40.59 -4.92 -18.61
CA GLU A 969 41.90 -4.88 -19.29
C GLU A 969 41.79 -4.44 -20.76
N HIS A 970 40.62 -4.68 -21.38
CA HIS A 970 40.35 -4.34 -22.77
C HIS A 970 39.72 -2.95 -22.96
N LEU A 971 39.42 -2.24 -21.87
CA LEU A 971 38.67 -0.98 -21.89
C LEU A 971 39.30 0.04 -22.85
N VAL A 972 40.61 0.23 -22.77
CA VAL A 972 41.35 1.17 -23.62
C VAL A 972 41.24 0.80 -25.09
N LEU A 973 41.29 -0.49 -25.42
CA LEU A 973 41.20 -0.97 -26.80
C LEU A 973 39.80 -0.72 -27.38
N VAL A 974 38.75 -1.12 -26.66
CA VAL A 974 37.36 -0.98 -27.16
C VAL A 974 36.94 0.48 -27.28
N ASP A 975 37.40 1.34 -26.36
CA ASP A 975 37.11 2.78 -26.39
C ASP A 975 37.88 3.50 -27.51
N SER A 976 39.19 3.26 -27.64
CA SER A 976 40.04 3.93 -28.64
C SER A 976 39.70 3.57 -30.09
N THR A 977 39.09 2.41 -30.31
CA THR A 977 38.69 1.92 -31.64
C THR A 977 37.27 2.32 -32.04
N TRP A 978 36.49 2.94 -31.14
CA TRP A 978 35.15 3.40 -31.46
C TRP A 978 35.21 4.73 -32.25
N PRO A 979 34.70 4.77 -33.49
CA PRO A 979 34.74 5.99 -34.32
C PRO A 979 33.93 7.16 -33.75
N HIS A 980 32.96 6.90 -32.87
CA HIS A 980 32.10 7.90 -32.25
C HIS A 980 32.46 8.17 -30.78
N ARG A 981 33.72 7.94 -30.39
CA ARG A 981 34.20 8.22 -29.03
C ARG A 981 33.91 9.66 -28.60
N TYR A 982 33.62 9.84 -27.32
CA TYR A 982 33.36 11.15 -26.70
C TYR A 982 34.04 11.21 -25.32
N ALA A 983 34.09 12.38 -24.67
CA ALA A 983 34.90 12.56 -23.45
C ALA A 983 34.61 11.53 -22.34
N ASN A 984 33.37 11.05 -22.23
CA ASN A 984 32.93 10.07 -21.24
C ASN A 984 32.70 8.65 -21.81
N SER A 985 33.15 8.35 -23.03
CA SER A 985 32.95 7.02 -23.64
C SER A 985 33.67 5.90 -22.90
N SER A 986 34.81 6.19 -22.27
CA SER A 986 35.52 5.23 -21.42
C SER A 986 34.70 4.81 -20.20
N TRP A 987 34.01 5.75 -19.53
CA TRP A 987 33.08 5.42 -18.44
C TRP A 987 31.92 4.54 -18.94
N TYR A 988 31.41 4.83 -20.13
CA TYR A 988 30.32 4.08 -20.74
C TYR A 988 30.72 2.63 -21.06
N PHE A 989 31.87 2.39 -21.69
CA PHE A 989 32.35 1.03 -21.92
C PHE A 989 32.68 0.30 -20.62
N LYS A 990 33.16 1.01 -19.59
CA LYS A 990 33.33 0.44 -18.24
C LYS A 990 31.99 -0.07 -17.70
N LEU A 991 30.91 0.72 -17.80
CA LEU A 991 29.57 0.30 -17.39
C LEU A 991 29.09 -0.95 -18.17
N LEU A 992 29.31 -1.01 -19.48
CA LEU A 992 28.95 -2.19 -20.28
C LEU A 992 29.76 -3.44 -19.89
N ILE A 993 31.04 -3.27 -19.54
CA ILE A 993 31.90 -4.36 -19.07
C ILE A 993 31.45 -4.84 -17.68
N ASP A 994 31.27 -3.92 -16.73
CA ASP A 994 30.88 -4.24 -15.35
C ASP A 994 29.50 -4.92 -15.26
N THR A 995 28.61 -4.61 -16.21
CA THR A 995 27.29 -5.26 -16.34
C THR A 995 27.31 -6.59 -17.12
N ASN A 996 28.49 -7.10 -17.47
CA ASN A 996 28.69 -8.31 -18.28
C ASN A 996 27.95 -8.26 -19.64
N SER A 997 27.92 -7.09 -20.27
CA SER A 997 27.21 -6.87 -21.53
C SER A 997 28.13 -7.05 -22.77
N GLY A 998 29.42 -7.33 -22.59
CA GLY A 998 30.40 -7.46 -23.68
C GLY A 998 30.88 -8.89 -23.92
N TYR A 999 30.92 -9.31 -25.19
CA TYR A 999 31.43 -10.62 -25.62
C TYR A 999 32.59 -10.47 -26.61
N GLY A 1000 33.62 -11.30 -26.46
CA GLY A 1000 34.83 -11.27 -27.26
C GLY A 1000 35.27 -12.64 -27.77
N LEU A 1001 35.98 -12.63 -28.90
CA LEU A 1001 36.85 -13.71 -29.36
C LEU A 1001 38.30 -13.32 -29.09
N PHE A 1002 39.08 -14.27 -28.58
CA PHE A 1002 40.46 -14.06 -28.17
C PHE A 1002 41.41 -14.99 -28.93
N HIS A 1003 42.52 -14.45 -29.43
CA HIS A 1003 43.62 -15.24 -29.97
C HIS A 1003 44.80 -15.18 -29.01
N LYS A 1004 45.21 -16.31 -28.43
CA LYS A 1004 46.29 -16.35 -27.42
C LYS A 1004 46.11 -15.31 -26.28
N ASN A 1005 44.87 -15.17 -25.80
CA ASN A 1005 44.41 -14.19 -24.79
C ASN A 1005 44.33 -12.72 -25.25
N GLU A 1006 44.61 -12.39 -26.51
CA GLU A 1006 44.40 -11.04 -27.03
C GLU A 1006 42.99 -10.91 -27.64
N LEU A 1007 42.27 -9.84 -27.30
CA LEU A 1007 40.93 -9.57 -27.85
C LEU A 1007 41.00 -9.17 -29.33
N ILE A 1008 40.42 -9.98 -30.21
CA ILE A 1008 40.52 -9.79 -31.68
C ILE A 1008 39.19 -9.44 -32.35
N THR A 1009 38.05 -9.76 -31.73
CA THR A 1009 36.71 -9.43 -32.24
C THR A 1009 35.75 -9.32 -31.07
N TRP A 1010 34.89 -8.32 -31.04
CA TRP A 1010 33.95 -8.10 -29.93
C TRP A 1010 32.60 -7.54 -30.39
N VAL A 1011 31.60 -7.67 -29.53
CA VAL A 1011 30.27 -7.08 -29.62
C VAL A 1011 29.76 -6.77 -28.21
N PHE A 1012 29.01 -5.70 -28.06
CA PHE A 1012 28.35 -5.33 -26.81
C PHE A 1012 26.84 -5.36 -26.98
N ILE A 1013 26.16 -5.66 -25.88
CA ILE A 1013 24.75 -5.36 -25.71
C ILE A 1013 24.64 -3.97 -25.13
N LYS A 1014 23.94 -3.08 -25.83
CA LYS A 1014 23.73 -1.69 -25.40
C LYS A 1014 22.73 -1.58 -24.24
N GLU A 1015 22.58 -0.39 -23.65
CA GLU A 1015 21.55 -0.10 -22.65
C GLU A 1015 20.11 -0.31 -23.15
N THR A 1016 19.92 -0.35 -24.48
CA THR A 1016 18.66 -0.66 -25.15
C THR A 1016 18.47 -2.14 -25.50
N GLY A 1017 19.43 -3.01 -25.17
CA GLY A 1017 19.39 -4.44 -25.50
C GLY A 1017 19.87 -4.81 -26.91
N ALA A 1018 20.18 -3.83 -27.77
CA ALA A 1018 20.68 -4.09 -29.12
C ALA A 1018 22.14 -4.59 -29.12
N LEU A 1019 22.45 -5.52 -30.03
CA LEU A 1019 23.83 -5.90 -30.40
C LEU A 1019 24.49 -4.75 -31.16
N GLN A 1020 25.45 -4.09 -30.52
CA GLN A 1020 26.16 -2.91 -31.01
C GLN A 1020 27.68 -3.03 -30.80
N HIS A 1021 28.43 -2.07 -31.34
CA HIS A 1021 29.89 -2.02 -31.21
C HIS A 1021 30.61 -3.28 -31.72
N LEU A 1022 30.03 -3.95 -32.73
CA LEU A 1022 30.68 -5.08 -33.40
C LEU A 1022 31.96 -4.61 -34.10
N PHE A 1023 33.10 -5.18 -33.73
CA PHE A 1023 34.38 -4.82 -34.34
C PHE A 1023 35.32 -6.01 -34.43
N THR A 1024 36.13 -6.06 -35.49
CA THR A 1024 37.21 -7.02 -35.68
C THR A 1024 38.50 -6.26 -36.00
N VAL A 1025 39.56 -6.56 -35.24
CA VAL A 1025 40.93 -6.04 -35.45
C VAL A 1025 41.36 -6.31 -36.88
N GLU A 1026 42.03 -5.33 -37.51
CA GLU A 1026 42.28 -5.31 -38.95
C GLU A 1026 42.97 -6.58 -39.49
N GLU A 1027 43.98 -7.08 -38.78
CA GLU A 1027 44.74 -8.30 -39.10
C GLU A 1027 43.90 -9.60 -39.00
N HIS A 1028 42.74 -9.53 -38.33
CA HIS A 1028 41.83 -10.64 -38.11
C HIS A 1028 40.56 -10.56 -38.98
N ARG A 1029 40.42 -9.55 -39.83
CA ARG A 1029 39.26 -9.41 -40.74
C ARG A 1029 39.26 -10.48 -41.84
N LYS A 1030 38.08 -10.71 -42.43
CA LYS A 1030 37.83 -11.70 -43.50
C LYS A 1030 38.10 -13.17 -43.12
N LYS A 1031 38.25 -13.47 -41.82
CA LYS A 1031 38.44 -14.84 -41.27
C LYS A 1031 37.16 -15.46 -40.70
N GLY A 1032 36.01 -14.80 -40.83
CA GLY A 1032 34.71 -15.27 -40.32
C GLY A 1032 34.43 -15.00 -38.84
N TYR A 1033 35.34 -14.35 -38.10
CA TYR A 1033 35.21 -14.16 -36.65
C TYR A 1033 33.99 -13.36 -36.21
N ALA A 1034 33.61 -12.30 -36.93
CA ALA A 1034 32.39 -11.53 -36.60
C ALA A 1034 31.13 -12.39 -36.72
N GLU A 1035 31.07 -13.29 -37.71
CA GLU A 1035 29.96 -14.23 -37.87
C GLU A 1035 29.91 -15.24 -36.71
N ILE A 1036 31.07 -15.80 -36.33
CA ILE A 1036 31.19 -16.72 -35.19
C ILE A 1036 30.73 -16.04 -33.90
N LEU A 1037 31.23 -14.83 -33.63
CA LEU A 1037 30.90 -14.09 -32.42
C LEU A 1037 29.40 -13.79 -32.33
N LEU A 1038 28.79 -13.31 -33.42
CA LEU A 1038 27.36 -13.03 -33.44
C LEU A 1038 26.53 -14.30 -33.21
N LYS A 1039 26.87 -15.44 -33.84
CA LYS A 1039 26.18 -16.71 -33.57
C LYS A 1039 26.22 -17.08 -32.08
N LEU A 1040 27.39 -16.95 -31.45
CA LEU A 1040 27.57 -17.28 -30.03
C LEU A 1040 26.79 -16.33 -29.11
N ALA A 1041 26.92 -15.02 -29.32
CA ALA A 1041 26.22 -14.01 -28.53
C ALA A 1041 24.69 -14.11 -28.69
N SER A 1042 24.21 -14.23 -29.93
CA SER A 1042 22.78 -14.43 -30.23
C SER A 1042 22.24 -15.72 -29.62
N LYS A 1043 22.98 -16.83 -29.66
CA LYS A 1043 22.57 -18.10 -29.05
C LYS A 1043 22.38 -17.99 -27.53
N ILE A 1044 23.28 -17.28 -26.85
CA ILE A 1044 23.16 -17.03 -25.40
C ILE A 1044 21.89 -16.23 -25.09
N TRP A 1045 21.60 -15.19 -25.88
CA TRP A 1045 20.44 -14.32 -25.66
C TRP A 1045 19.12 -14.99 -25.99
N LEU A 1046 19.03 -15.71 -27.10
CA LEU A 1046 17.84 -16.48 -27.46
C LEU A 1046 17.52 -17.56 -26.42
N LYS A 1047 18.55 -18.24 -25.86
CA LYS A 1047 18.37 -19.22 -24.78
C LYS A 1047 17.80 -18.60 -23.50
N GLN A 1048 18.05 -17.31 -23.27
CA GLN A 1048 17.49 -16.54 -22.15
C GLN A 1048 16.10 -15.97 -22.44
N GLY A 1049 15.49 -16.27 -23.59
CA GLY A 1049 14.19 -15.72 -24.00
C GLY A 1049 14.24 -14.23 -24.38
N LYS A 1050 15.43 -13.67 -24.63
CA LYS A 1050 15.62 -12.25 -24.92
C LYS A 1050 15.53 -11.95 -26.41
N PRO A 1051 14.98 -10.79 -26.80
CA PRO A 1051 14.98 -10.37 -28.19
C PRO A 1051 16.41 -10.10 -28.68
N VAL A 1052 16.75 -10.62 -29.85
CA VAL A 1052 18.06 -10.41 -30.47
C VAL A 1052 17.90 -9.50 -31.67
N PHE A 1053 18.48 -8.31 -31.58
CA PHE A 1053 18.38 -7.32 -32.65
C PHE A 1053 19.63 -6.43 -32.70
N ALA A 1054 19.84 -5.76 -33.83
CA ALA A 1054 20.95 -4.86 -34.06
C ALA A 1054 20.50 -3.69 -34.92
N PHE A 1055 21.19 -2.55 -34.78
CA PHE A 1055 21.03 -1.40 -35.67
C PHE A 1055 22.31 -1.19 -36.45
N CYS A 1056 22.20 -0.95 -37.75
CA CYS A 1056 23.37 -0.81 -38.60
C CYS A 1056 23.19 0.33 -39.59
N TYR A 1057 24.20 1.20 -39.71
CA TYR A 1057 24.24 2.19 -40.77
C TYR A 1057 24.16 1.50 -42.13
N LYS A 1058 23.30 2.00 -43.01
CA LYS A 1058 23.10 1.47 -44.37
C LYS A 1058 24.40 1.39 -45.19
N HIS A 1059 25.35 2.29 -44.91
CA HIS A 1059 26.66 2.33 -45.57
C HIS A 1059 27.65 1.30 -45.03
N ASN A 1060 27.40 0.68 -43.87
CA ASN A 1060 28.21 -0.42 -43.35
C ASN A 1060 27.77 -1.76 -43.99
N VAL A 1061 27.99 -1.84 -45.31
CA VAL A 1061 27.56 -2.95 -46.18
C VAL A 1061 28.07 -4.31 -45.66
N ASN A 1062 29.24 -4.34 -45.03
CA ASN A 1062 29.83 -5.57 -44.51
C ASN A 1062 29.04 -6.11 -43.31
N ALA A 1063 28.69 -5.26 -42.34
CA ALA A 1063 27.89 -5.67 -41.19
C ALA A 1063 26.48 -6.10 -41.62
N CYS A 1064 25.80 -5.32 -42.48
CA CYS A 1064 24.49 -5.68 -43.02
C CYS A 1064 24.50 -7.05 -43.74
N LYS A 1065 25.57 -7.36 -44.49
CA LYS A 1065 25.72 -8.68 -45.13
C LYS A 1065 25.84 -9.82 -44.13
N VAL A 1066 26.54 -9.61 -43.01
CA VAL A 1066 26.67 -10.62 -41.96
C VAL A 1066 25.34 -10.86 -41.26
N TYR A 1067 24.60 -9.80 -40.89
CA TYR A 1067 23.27 -9.95 -40.28
C TYR A 1067 22.31 -10.74 -41.18
N ARG A 1068 22.22 -10.38 -42.48
CA ARG A 1068 21.39 -11.12 -43.45
C ARG A 1068 21.81 -12.58 -43.59
N LYS A 1069 23.12 -12.85 -43.63
CA LYS A 1069 23.65 -14.22 -43.70
C LYS A 1069 23.27 -15.05 -42.47
N LEU A 1070 23.15 -14.42 -41.31
CA LEU A 1070 22.81 -15.05 -40.04
C LEU A 1070 21.30 -15.24 -39.81
N GLY A 1071 20.46 -14.86 -40.78
CA GLY A 1071 19.01 -15.01 -40.68
C GLY A 1071 18.30 -13.85 -40.00
N PHE A 1072 18.97 -12.72 -39.75
CA PHE A 1072 18.29 -11.53 -39.26
C PHE A 1072 17.36 -10.98 -40.35
N VAL A 1073 16.11 -10.74 -39.99
CA VAL A 1073 15.10 -10.07 -40.80
C VAL A 1073 15.28 -8.56 -40.66
N GLN A 1074 15.32 -7.88 -41.80
CA GLN A 1074 15.39 -6.43 -41.84
C GLN A 1074 13.98 -5.84 -41.69
N THR A 1075 13.80 -4.90 -40.77
CA THR A 1075 12.52 -4.20 -40.53
C THR A 1075 12.64 -2.71 -40.85
N GLU A 1076 11.65 -1.91 -40.44
CA GLU A 1076 11.62 -0.48 -40.69
C GLU A 1076 12.88 0.22 -40.14
N PRO A 1077 13.40 1.22 -40.88
CA PRO A 1077 14.53 1.99 -40.40
C PRO A 1077 14.13 2.88 -39.23
N ILE A 1078 15.13 3.17 -38.42
CA ILE A 1078 15.07 4.12 -37.30
C ILE A 1078 16.09 5.22 -37.56
N ALA A 1079 15.94 6.36 -36.88
CA ALA A 1079 16.87 7.48 -36.98
C ALA A 1079 17.60 7.74 -35.67
N TRP A 1080 18.78 8.32 -35.79
CA TRP A 1080 19.37 9.14 -34.74
C TRP A 1080 19.04 10.59 -35.04
N CYS A 1081 18.34 11.26 -34.13
CA CYS A 1081 18.00 12.67 -34.27
C CYS A 1081 18.89 13.50 -33.34
N HIS A 1082 19.62 14.46 -33.89
CA HIS A 1082 20.37 15.45 -33.11
C HIS A 1082 19.56 16.75 -33.03
N LEU A 1083 19.26 17.19 -31.82
CA LEU A 1083 18.51 18.41 -31.55
C LEU A 1083 19.44 19.39 -30.85
N ASN A 1084 19.72 20.50 -31.52
CA ASN A 1084 20.57 21.57 -31.00
C ASN A 1084 19.75 22.85 -30.88
N LYS A 1085 20.11 23.73 -29.96
CA LYS A 1085 19.46 25.03 -29.85
C LYS A 1085 19.69 25.87 -31.13
N LYS A 1086 18.63 26.58 -31.54
CA LYS A 1086 18.72 27.67 -32.53
C LYS A 1086 19.57 28.86 -32.09
#